data_AF-A0A0S4ISQ0-F1
#
_entry.id   AF-A0A0S4ISQ0-F1
#
_cell.length_a   1.000
_cell.length_b   1.000
_cell.length_c   1.000
_cell.angle_alpha   90.00
_cell.angle_beta   90.00
_cell.angle_gamma   90.00
#
_symmetry.space_group_name_H-M   'P 1'
#
loop_
_entity.id
_entity.type
_entity.pdbx_description
1 polymer ?
#
loop_
_entity_poly.entity_id
_entity_poly.type
_entity_poly.pdbx_seq_one_letter_code
_entity_poly.pdbx_strand_id
1 'polypeptide(L)'
;MTDTVLRLRHSEYVHINDNNTNAITLHCGPAKITLQSHQTAVQRAPAAFELVDLRGYTVIENPVARDGAGDVIVGPNGQAKNKLGEREIRFFQQPFPLYPLETVVIRNEPLPLLTSTQSLVLRAITSFDAYKAGDEFLFQGPGTYIPRVEVEVVEKRDAIIVLFNQSLRLRAKNKFVDRTGTVRQVGEEYLWNSPGAFMLGVNETLQAVVATTVIGAENALHVLVSKGYTDKRSWANGVERRAGEVYLVTAAMTSEFVAEPQEKVIKTVPLIKVNSLQFAVIHDPVGPNGKPQLGRRKVVTDTTFFLQPGETLDPAGIVDAYVLGEDEAVLVKAVEEFTDTEVTPAVKRVSGEQWLLRGPRNYIPTGSVRVAPGADGTGKRRRLILGPGEGVYVRNILSGDVRAVVGVSYMLEAYEELWSKELSPIVEEKLSRQLNAHAAYMDGNIVGGAARDKTRLVNYHIPHNSVTQVFDYKVRTRRTIFGPDKVTLGPDEEFTVLNLSGSDWDPQQPNVCQPKQTDKIKALYLFLGPSNLSDVVKVETRDHARLSLQLSYDWYFDVEERNIAQADECFNVPDFVGDCCSCIASRVRATIASVSFEYFHKNSASILRSAVFGNDDNGQPKAELRFPSNRLVVTSIDIQEIVVIDDKTREALKQSVKVAIEITTQGQEATARQEASVREQTARGKLERQQIQDKSSSEVQRKKLIEAETQCASIASTGRAKAEARARAVAATIDGDLSVQLARIHAAKDEVMDIAQLEQKQRKTADELQFLGEKNELEIAQKDAVAKLESSKFGRVMDAVGKDTVQQIAKAGPEMQAKILGALGLQGYLVTDGTNPINLFNTAKGLTAAATAPN
;
A
#
# COMPACT_ATOMS: atom_id res chain seq x y z
N MET A 1 -31.24 104.41 86.23
CA MET A 1 -30.37 105.26 87.06
C MET A 1 -29.58 106.12 86.11
N THR A 2 -30.02 107.36 85.93
CA THR A 2 -29.40 108.35 85.04
C THR A 2 -28.26 109.01 85.81
N ASP A 3 -27.03 108.56 85.56
CA ASP A 3 -25.85 109.27 86.06
C ASP A 3 -25.92 110.72 85.59
N THR A 4 -26.09 111.64 86.53
CA THR A 4 -26.19 113.08 86.28
C THR A 4 -24.86 113.65 85.76
N VAL A 5 -23.77 112.88 85.84
CA VAL A 5 -22.43 113.26 85.36
C VAL A 5 -21.86 112.15 84.49
N LEU A 6 -21.61 112.44 83.21
CA LEU A 6 -20.88 111.59 82.27
C LEU A 6 -19.38 111.91 82.33
N ARG A 7 -18.55 110.89 82.53
CA ARG A 7 -17.09 111.02 82.47
C ARG A 7 -16.56 110.39 81.18
N LEU A 8 -16.12 111.23 80.24
CA LEU A 8 -15.49 110.80 78.98
C LEU A 8 -13.99 110.66 79.20
N ARG A 9 -13.42 109.47 78.91
CA ARG A 9 -11.97 109.26 78.88
C ARG A 9 -11.37 109.82 77.58
N HIS A 10 -10.05 109.79 77.48
CA HIS A 10 -9.36 110.20 76.25
C HIS A 10 -9.82 109.29 75.08
N SER A 11 -10.09 109.89 73.92
CA SER A 11 -10.59 109.18 72.72
C SER A 11 -11.94 108.45 72.91
N GLU A 12 -12.79 108.94 73.81
CA GLU A 12 -14.20 108.55 73.91
C GLU A 12 -15.12 109.72 73.54
N TYR A 13 -16.28 109.42 72.96
CA TYR A 13 -17.33 110.39 72.69
C TYR A 13 -18.70 109.88 73.15
N VAL A 14 -19.63 110.81 73.31
CA VAL A 14 -21.04 110.52 73.54
C VAL A 14 -21.87 111.54 72.76
N HIS A 15 -23.06 111.12 72.31
CA HIS A 15 -24.05 112.00 71.74
C HIS A 15 -25.08 112.36 72.82
N ILE A 16 -25.39 113.63 72.94
CA ILE A 16 -26.37 114.16 73.90
C ILE A 16 -27.50 114.79 73.11
N ASN A 17 -28.73 114.36 73.38
CA ASN A 17 -29.96 114.93 72.84
C ASN A 17 -30.50 115.98 73.80
N ASP A 18 -30.67 117.21 73.31
CA ASP A 18 -31.36 118.29 74.00
C ASP A 18 -32.85 118.26 73.64
N ASN A 19 -33.72 117.96 74.61
CA ASN A 19 -35.16 117.82 74.41
C ASN A 19 -35.88 119.16 74.14
N ASN A 20 -35.24 120.32 74.40
CA ASN A 20 -35.83 121.62 74.09
C ASN A 20 -35.62 122.00 72.61
N THR A 21 -34.47 121.65 72.05
CA THR A 21 -34.08 121.98 70.66
C THR A 21 -34.19 120.79 69.70
N ASN A 22 -34.41 119.58 70.24
CA ASN A 22 -34.31 118.28 69.55
C ASN A 22 -32.99 118.10 68.78
N ALA A 23 -31.93 118.80 69.20
CA ALA A 23 -30.63 118.71 68.59
C ALA A 23 -29.78 117.65 69.30
N ILE A 24 -29.13 116.79 68.51
CA ILE A 24 -28.16 115.83 69.02
C ILE A 24 -26.76 116.39 68.79
N THR A 25 -26.02 116.66 69.85
CA THR A 25 -24.66 117.20 69.80
C THR A 25 -23.63 116.14 70.16
N LEU A 26 -22.46 116.23 69.51
CA LEU A 26 -21.31 115.38 69.79
C LEU A 26 -20.47 116.00 70.91
N HIS A 27 -20.14 115.18 71.91
CA HIS A 27 -19.20 115.57 72.96
C HIS A 27 -18.04 114.59 73.04
N CYS A 28 -16.81 115.11 73.00
CA CYS A 28 -15.58 114.32 73.03
C CYS A 28 -14.83 114.49 74.36
N GLY A 29 -14.17 113.42 74.82
CA GLY A 29 -13.30 113.44 75.98
C GLY A 29 -11.87 113.95 75.69
N PRO A 30 -11.07 114.26 76.74
CA PRO A 30 -11.37 114.06 78.15
C PRO A 30 -12.21 115.20 78.73
N ALA A 31 -13.45 114.89 79.13
CA ALA A 31 -14.39 115.88 79.66
C ALA A 31 -15.31 115.24 80.70
N LYS A 32 -15.69 116.00 81.72
CA LYS A 32 -16.76 115.64 82.66
C LYS A 32 -17.96 116.51 82.34
N ILE A 33 -19.05 115.91 81.91
CA ILE A 33 -20.24 116.62 81.44
C ILE A 33 -21.38 116.30 82.39
N THR A 34 -21.90 117.33 83.06
CA THR A 34 -23.10 117.20 83.88
C THR A 34 -24.32 117.44 83.02
N LEU A 35 -25.20 116.45 82.88
CA LEU A 35 -26.41 116.56 82.06
C LEU A 35 -27.43 117.48 82.75
N GLN A 36 -27.98 118.43 82.00
CA GLN A 36 -29.09 119.27 82.48
C GLN A 36 -30.42 118.50 82.39
N SER A 37 -31.47 118.97 83.09
CA SER A 37 -32.77 118.29 83.17
C SER A 37 -33.47 118.06 81.82
N HIS A 38 -33.14 118.86 80.81
CA HIS A 38 -33.66 118.74 79.44
C HIS A 38 -32.73 117.98 78.50
N GLN A 39 -31.59 117.45 78.97
CA GLN A 39 -30.62 116.73 78.16
C GLN A 39 -30.61 115.23 78.48
N THR A 40 -30.49 114.39 77.45
CA THR A 40 -30.44 112.94 77.57
C THR A 40 -29.30 112.36 76.74
N ALA A 41 -28.50 111.45 77.29
CA ALA A 41 -27.48 110.75 76.52
C ALA A 41 -28.13 109.75 75.55
N VAL A 42 -27.72 109.77 74.29
CA VAL A 42 -28.26 108.88 73.25
C VAL A 42 -27.70 107.46 73.41
N GLN A 43 -26.41 107.33 73.72
CA GLN A 43 -25.78 106.04 74.03
C GLN A 43 -25.86 105.70 75.51
N ARG A 44 -25.96 104.40 75.83
CA ARG A 44 -25.92 103.88 77.22
C ARG A 44 -24.54 104.03 77.87
N ALA A 45 -23.47 104.11 77.07
CA ALA A 45 -22.09 104.29 77.52
C ALA A 45 -21.30 105.10 76.46
N PRO A 46 -20.23 105.83 76.85
CA PRO A 46 -19.34 106.50 75.91
C PRO A 46 -18.75 105.53 74.88
N ALA A 47 -18.76 105.91 73.60
CA ALA A 47 -18.19 105.13 72.51
C ALA A 47 -16.73 105.53 72.26
N ALA A 48 -15.88 104.58 71.86
CA ALA A 48 -14.49 104.85 71.50
C ALA A 48 -14.39 105.49 70.11
N PHE A 49 -13.37 106.31 69.89
CA PHE A 49 -13.04 106.84 68.56
C PHE A 49 -12.73 105.70 67.59
N GLU A 50 -13.13 105.86 66.32
CA GLU A 50 -12.78 104.91 65.27
C GLU A 50 -11.30 105.09 64.92
N LEU A 51 -10.57 103.96 64.90
CA LEU A 51 -9.17 103.88 64.54
C LEU A 51 -9.06 103.19 63.18
N VAL A 52 -8.36 103.84 62.25
CA VAL A 52 -8.04 103.27 60.93
C VAL A 52 -6.54 102.97 60.90
N ASP A 53 -6.16 101.76 60.52
CA ASP A 53 -4.76 101.34 60.45
C ASP A 53 -4.03 101.97 59.25
N LEU A 54 -2.69 102.00 59.28
CA LEU A 54 -1.82 102.61 58.25
C LEU A 54 -2.06 102.11 56.81
N ARG A 55 -2.57 100.88 56.66
CA ARG A 55 -2.92 100.28 55.36
C ARG A 55 -4.37 99.81 55.33
N GLY A 56 -5.20 100.37 56.21
CA GLY A 56 -6.62 100.11 56.28
C GLY A 56 -7.44 101.29 55.74
N TYR A 57 -8.71 101.02 55.47
CA TYR A 57 -9.70 102.05 55.20
C TYR A 57 -11.03 101.69 55.87
N THR A 58 -11.81 102.72 56.18
CA THR A 58 -13.15 102.59 56.75
C THR A 58 -14.12 103.37 55.89
N VAL A 59 -15.28 102.78 55.58
CA VAL A 59 -16.35 103.43 54.81
C VAL A 59 -17.44 103.89 55.77
N ILE A 60 -17.76 105.17 55.72
CA ILE A 60 -18.78 105.83 56.55
C ILE A 60 -19.94 106.23 55.66
N GLU A 61 -21.15 105.91 56.10
CA GLU A 61 -22.40 106.33 55.48
C GLU A 61 -22.98 107.52 56.23
N ASN A 62 -23.61 108.42 55.47
CA ASN A 62 -24.11 109.72 55.93
C ASN A 62 -23.00 110.60 56.56
N PRO A 63 -21.87 110.82 55.87
CA PRO A 63 -20.75 111.57 56.43
C PRO A 63 -21.14 113.00 56.78
N VAL A 64 -20.51 113.56 57.81
CA VAL A 64 -20.71 114.94 58.21
C VAL A 64 -20.25 115.92 57.11
N ALA A 65 -21.05 116.95 56.83
CA ALA A 65 -20.71 118.00 55.90
C ALA A 65 -19.68 118.93 56.53
N ARG A 66 -18.55 119.12 55.85
CA ARG A 66 -17.47 120.01 56.26
C ARG A 66 -17.36 121.20 55.31
N ASP A 67 -16.90 122.34 55.82
CA ASP A 67 -16.63 123.53 55.02
C ASP A 67 -15.25 123.47 54.34
N GLY A 68 -14.87 124.53 53.62
CA GLY A 68 -13.59 124.61 52.90
C GLY A 68 -12.35 124.64 53.81
N ALA A 69 -12.50 124.86 55.11
CA ALA A 69 -11.42 124.78 56.10
C ALA A 69 -11.34 123.39 56.76
N GLY A 70 -12.32 122.52 56.49
CA GLY A 70 -12.40 121.16 57.06
C GLY A 70 -13.17 121.09 58.38
N ASP A 71 -13.80 122.20 58.80
CA ASP A 71 -14.62 122.29 60.01
C ASP A 71 -16.06 121.83 59.73
N VAL A 72 -16.72 121.28 60.74
CA VAL A 72 -18.08 120.74 60.60
C VAL A 72 -19.12 121.84 60.48
N ILE A 73 -19.95 121.74 59.44
CA ILE A 73 -21.07 122.67 59.23
C ILE A 73 -22.20 122.29 60.19
N VAL A 74 -22.55 123.23 61.08
CA VAL A 74 -23.61 123.07 62.07
C VAL A 74 -24.88 123.79 61.59
N GLY A 75 -26.03 123.14 61.70
CA GLY A 75 -27.34 123.71 61.38
C GLY A 75 -27.81 124.76 62.41
N PRO A 76 -28.90 125.49 62.12
CA PRO A 76 -29.42 126.55 63.01
C PRO A 76 -29.87 126.06 64.39
N ASN A 77 -30.09 124.74 64.56
CA ASN A 77 -30.42 124.07 65.81
C ASN A 77 -29.19 123.56 66.59
N GLY A 78 -27.97 123.78 66.11
CA GLY A 78 -26.74 123.32 66.78
C GLY A 78 -26.34 121.86 66.45
N GLN A 79 -27.08 121.17 65.58
CA GLN A 79 -26.76 119.81 65.14
C GLN A 79 -25.84 119.82 63.90
N ALA A 80 -24.87 118.90 63.84
CA ALA A 80 -24.02 118.72 62.67
C ALA A 80 -24.87 118.33 61.44
N LYS A 81 -24.60 118.95 60.30
CA LYS A 81 -25.29 118.63 59.04
C LYS A 81 -24.60 117.44 58.38
N ASN A 82 -25.34 116.38 58.05
CA ASN A 82 -24.80 115.20 57.36
C ASN A 82 -25.23 115.18 55.89
N LYS A 83 -24.42 114.56 55.03
CA LYS A 83 -24.75 114.27 53.63
C LYS A 83 -25.49 112.94 53.57
N LEU A 84 -26.80 112.98 53.77
CA LEU A 84 -27.64 111.78 53.82
C LEU A 84 -27.61 111.03 52.48
N GLY A 85 -27.36 109.72 52.54
CA GLY A 85 -27.28 108.83 51.37
C GLY A 85 -25.92 108.81 50.66
N GLU A 86 -24.97 109.66 51.07
CA GLU A 86 -23.59 109.63 50.57
C GLU A 86 -22.70 108.72 51.42
N ARG A 87 -21.58 108.28 50.84
CA ARG A 87 -20.53 107.52 51.52
C ARG A 87 -19.20 108.27 51.45
N GLU A 88 -18.42 108.18 52.51
CA GLU A 88 -17.07 108.73 52.59
C GLU A 88 -16.10 107.61 52.99
N ILE A 89 -14.97 107.53 52.29
CA ILE A 89 -13.89 106.60 52.65
C ILE A 89 -12.86 107.37 53.47
N ARG A 90 -12.62 106.94 54.71
CA ARG A 90 -11.58 107.50 55.58
C ARG A 90 -10.40 106.54 55.62
N PHE A 91 -9.23 107.04 55.22
CA PHE A 91 -7.94 106.35 55.30
C PHE A 91 -7.26 106.62 56.65
N PHE A 92 -6.02 106.18 56.82
CA PHE A 92 -5.24 106.42 58.04
C PHE A 92 -5.21 107.91 58.42
N GLN A 93 -5.78 108.21 59.59
CA GLN A 93 -5.79 109.54 60.19
C GLN A 93 -5.86 109.42 61.71
N GLN A 94 -5.77 110.55 62.43
CA GLN A 94 -5.94 110.54 63.88
C GLN A 94 -7.30 109.95 64.27
N PRO A 95 -7.40 109.17 65.37
CA PRO A 95 -8.66 108.59 65.82
C PRO A 95 -9.76 109.64 65.86
N PHE A 96 -10.93 109.34 65.33
CA PHE A 96 -12.01 110.30 65.19
C PHE A 96 -13.33 109.79 65.76
N PRO A 97 -14.15 110.67 66.36
CA PRO A 97 -15.51 110.32 66.75
C PRO A 97 -16.42 110.21 65.53
N LEU A 98 -17.51 109.46 65.65
CA LEU A 98 -18.60 109.51 64.68
C LEU A 98 -19.59 110.60 65.07
N TYR A 99 -19.99 111.43 64.11
CA TYR A 99 -21.03 112.43 64.32
C TYR A 99 -22.41 111.75 64.39
N PRO A 100 -23.44 112.40 64.97
CA PRO A 100 -24.79 111.89 64.93
C PRO A 100 -25.21 111.55 63.50
N LEU A 101 -25.89 110.40 63.31
CA LEU A 101 -26.28 109.83 62.01
C LEU A 101 -25.16 109.24 61.14
N GLU A 102 -23.88 109.42 61.47
CA GLU A 102 -22.80 108.68 60.79
C GLU A 102 -22.81 107.21 61.22
N THR A 103 -22.73 106.31 60.24
CA THR A 103 -22.64 104.86 60.48
C THR A 103 -21.46 104.26 59.73
N VAL A 104 -20.68 103.42 60.39
CA VAL A 104 -19.58 102.69 59.75
C VAL A 104 -20.14 101.47 59.02
N VAL A 105 -19.93 101.41 57.70
CA VAL A 105 -20.36 100.29 56.83
C VAL A 105 -19.26 99.24 56.71
N ILE A 106 -18.02 99.69 56.51
CA ILE A 106 -16.83 98.82 56.45
C ILE A 106 -15.85 99.35 57.49
N ARG A 107 -15.45 98.50 58.44
CA ARG A 107 -14.54 98.88 59.52
C ARG A 107 -13.13 98.32 59.25
N ASN A 108 -12.18 99.21 59.02
CA ASN A 108 -10.73 98.96 58.97
C ASN A 108 -10.32 97.76 58.08
N GLU A 109 -10.79 97.75 56.83
CA GLU A 109 -10.43 96.71 55.86
C GLU A 109 -9.06 97.02 55.22
N PRO A 110 -8.17 96.04 55.03
CA PRO A 110 -6.86 96.28 54.42
C PRO A 110 -6.97 96.68 52.94
N LEU A 111 -6.13 97.62 52.51
CA LEU A 111 -6.03 98.02 51.11
C LEU A 111 -5.56 96.85 50.23
N PRO A 112 -6.27 96.52 49.13
CA PRO A 112 -5.89 95.41 48.26
C PRO A 112 -4.51 95.60 47.62
N LEU A 113 -3.57 94.71 47.94
CA LEU A 113 -2.23 94.67 47.33
C LEU A 113 -2.21 93.67 46.17
N LEU A 114 -1.77 94.13 44.99
CA LEU A 114 -1.66 93.31 43.79
C LEU A 114 -0.20 93.14 43.36
N THR A 115 0.16 91.92 43.02
CA THR A 115 1.43 91.59 42.35
C THR A 115 1.37 91.94 40.87
N SER A 116 2.50 91.90 40.16
CA SER A 116 2.57 92.13 38.71
C SER A 116 1.77 91.13 37.85
N THR A 117 1.35 90.01 38.43
CA THR A 117 0.52 88.98 37.77
C THR A 117 -0.94 89.03 38.20
N GLN A 118 -1.34 90.07 38.93
CA GLN A 118 -2.68 90.21 39.48
C GLN A 118 -3.31 91.52 39.02
N SER A 119 -4.63 91.48 38.80
CA SER A 119 -5.43 92.66 38.50
C SER A 119 -6.78 92.60 39.20
N LEU A 120 -7.38 93.77 39.42
CA LEU A 120 -8.77 93.90 39.81
C LEU A 120 -9.58 94.41 38.64
N VAL A 121 -10.72 93.77 38.39
CA VAL A 121 -11.77 94.31 37.54
C VAL A 121 -12.61 95.23 38.40
N LEU A 122 -12.66 96.49 37.98
CA LEU A 122 -13.36 97.56 38.65
C LEU A 122 -14.54 97.98 37.80
N ARG A 123 -15.65 98.36 38.44
CA ARG A 123 -16.85 98.87 37.78
C ARG A 123 -17.21 100.23 38.35
N ALA A 124 -17.41 101.22 37.49
CA ALA A 124 -17.89 102.54 37.89
C ALA A 124 -19.38 102.45 38.28
N ILE A 125 -19.72 102.74 39.54
CA ILE A 125 -21.12 102.81 40.02
C ILE A 125 -21.75 104.12 39.57
N THR A 126 -20.99 105.22 39.67
CA THR A 126 -21.36 106.55 39.23
C THR A 126 -20.37 107.05 38.19
N SER A 127 -20.76 108.04 37.39
CA SER A 127 -19.83 108.58 36.37
C SER A 127 -18.80 109.47 37.07
N PHE A 128 -17.51 109.20 36.85
CA PHE A 128 -16.40 109.96 37.42
C PHE A 128 -15.23 109.98 36.44
N ASP A 129 -14.44 111.06 36.45
CA ASP A 129 -13.33 111.27 35.53
C ASP A 129 -13.73 111.01 34.05
N ALA A 130 -13.14 110.01 33.40
CA ALA A 130 -13.43 109.59 32.03
C ALA A 130 -14.36 108.36 31.95
N TYR A 131 -14.80 107.82 33.07
CA TYR A 131 -15.61 106.60 33.16
C TYR A 131 -17.09 106.94 33.34
N LYS A 132 -17.95 106.28 32.56
CA LYS A 132 -19.40 106.36 32.69
C LYS A 132 -19.88 105.31 33.68
N ALA A 133 -21.03 105.57 34.31
CA ALA A 133 -21.68 104.58 35.17
C ALA A 133 -21.92 103.26 34.40
N GLY A 134 -21.45 102.16 34.95
CA GLY A 134 -21.47 100.82 34.37
C GLY A 134 -20.18 100.42 33.63
N ASP A 135 -19.25 101.34 33.37
CA ASP A 135 -17.99 101.01 32.69
C ASP A 135 -17.12 100.10 33.57
N GLU A 136 -16.63 99.02 32.97
CA GLU A 136 -15.68 98.09 33.59
C GLU A 136 -14.25 98.37 33.09
N PHE A 137 -13.28 98.45 34.01
CA PHE A 137 -11.88 98.71 33.71
C PHE A 137 -10.94 97.90 34.62
N LEU A 138 -9.67 97.78 34.26
CA LEU A 138 -8.69 97.01 35.03
C LEU A 138 -7.76 97.93 35.82
N PHE A 139 -7.54 97.58 37.08
CA PHE A 139 -6.37 98.04 37.83
C PHE A 139 -5.33 96.91 37.84
N GLN A 140 -4.25 97.08 37.07
CA GLN A 140 -3.16 96.10 36.94
C GLN A 140 -2.09 96.38 37.99
N GLY A 141 -1.63 95.33 38.68
CA GLY A 141 -0.46 95.44 39.55
C GLY A 141 0.85 95.61 38.77
N PRO A 142 1.98 95.85 39.44
CA PRO A 142 2.14 95.85 40.89
C PRO A 142 1.68 97.17 41.53
N GLY A 143 0.91 97.09 42.61
CA GLY A 143 0.44 98.28 43.31
C GLY A 143 -0.64 98.00 44.33
N THR A 144 -0.83 98.96 45.24
CA THR A 144 -1.95 98.96 46.20
C THR A 144 -3.12 99.72 45.58
N TYR A 145 -4.27 99.06 45.45
CA TYR A 145 -5.49 99.72 45.01
C TYR A 145 -6.03 100.61 46.13
N ILE A 146 -6.33 101.86 45.81
CA ILE A 146 -6.96 102.82 46.73
C ILE A 146 -8.46 102.86 46.38
N PRO A 147 -9.35 102.33 47.25
CA PRO A 147 -10.79 102.32 47.01
C PRO A 147 -11.36 103.73 46.83
N ARG A 148 -12.34 103.85 45.94
CA ARG A 148 -13.11 105.07 45.67
C ARG A 148 -14.59 104.79 45.88
N VAL A 149 -15.36 105.80 46.25
CA VAL A 149 -16.81 105.64 46.52
C VAL A 149 -17.57 105.34 45.22
N GLU A 150 -17.06 105.88 44.11
CA GLU A 150 -17.63 105.76 42.76
C GLU A 150 -17.32 104.41 42.10
N VAL A 151 -16.48 103.56 42.71
CA VAL A 151 -15.93 102.35 42.08
C VAL A 151 -16.16 101.12 42.94
N GLU A 152 -16.71 100.08 42.32
CA GLU A 152 -16.88 98.75 42.89
C GLU A 152 -15.79 97.79 42.41
N VAL A 153 -15.26 96.96 43.31
CA VAL A 153 -14.37 95.85 42.93
C VAL A 153 -15.24 94.65 42.55
N VAL A 154 -15.22 94.25 41.27
CA VAL A 154 -16.04 93.14 40.74
C VAL A 154 -15.37 91.80 40.97
N GLU A 155 -14.11 91.65 40.54
CA GLU A 155 -13.37 90.40 40.65
C GLU A 155 -11.85 90.64 40.65
N LYS A 156 -11.12 89.68 41.22
CA LYS A 156 -9.66 89.60 41.15
C LYS A 156 -9.27 88.58 40.08
N ARG A 157 -8.40 88.96 39.14
CA ARG A 157 -7.91 88.08 38.07
C ARG A 157 -6.40 87.87 38.18
N ASP A 158 -5.97 86.63 38.01
CA ASP A 158 -4.57 86.27 37.80
C ASP A 158 -4.24 86.26 36.29
N ALA A 159 -2.98 86.53 35.96
CA ALA A 159 -2.48 86.47 34.59
C ALA A 159 -2.36 85.01 34.10
N ILE A 160 -2.67 84.79 32.83
CA ILE A 160 -2.55 83.49 32.16
C ILE A 160 -1.10 83.33 31.69
N ILE A 161 -0.42 82.24 32.08
CA ILE A 161 0.96 81.97 31.65
C ILE A 161 0.94 81.33 30.27
N VAL A 162 1.51 82.01 29.28
CA VAL A 162 1.66 81.52 27.89
C VAL A 162 3.06 80.94 27.73
N LEU A 163 3.14 79.63 27.45
CA LEU A 163 4.39 78.93 27.15
C LEU A 163 4.85 79.19 25.70
N PHE A 164 6.12 78.94 25.40
CA PHE A 164 6.70 79.15 24.06
C PHE A 164 6.00 78.38 22.92
N ASN A 165 5.42 77.21 23.20
CA ASN A 165 4.70 76.40 22.22
C ASN A 165 3.17 76.53 22.35
N GLN A 166 2.69 77.62 22.95
CA GLN A 166 1.27 77.88 23.17
C GLN A 166 0.88 79.28 22.70
N SER A 167 -0.38 79.43 22.34
CA SER A 167 -0.98 80.71 21.97
C SER A 167 -2.37 80.80 22.56
N LEU A 168 -2.82 82.00 22.93
CA LEU A 168 -4.16 82.19 23.48
C LEU A 168 -5.11 82.58 22.35
N ARG A 169 -6.19 81.81 22.17
CA ARG A 169 -7.32 82.22 21.33
C ARG A 169 -8.25 83.07 22.17
N LEU A 170 -8.36 84.33 21.79
CA LEU A 170 -9.14 85.35 22.47
C LEU A 170 -10.34 85.76 21.60
N ARG A 171 -11.43 86.15 22.24
CA ARG A 171 -12.61 86.72 21.58
C ARG A 171 -12.97 88.06 22.20
N ALA A 172 -13.14 89.06 21.35
CA ALA A 172 -13.51 90.41 21.75
C ALA A 172 -14.99 90.47 22.19
N LYS A 173 -15.25 90.93 23.42
CA LYS A 173 -16.59 91.21 23.95
C LYS A 173 -17.16 92.50 23.37
N ASN A 174 -16.35 93.55 23.35
CA ASN A 174 -16.70 94.88 22.87
C ASN A 174 -15.70 95.32 21.79
N LYS A 175 -15.99 96.44 21.10
CA LYS A 175 -15.00 97.06 20.21
C LYS A 175 -13.91 97.75 21.04
N PHE A 176 -12.65 97.37 20.83
CA PHE A 176 -11.51 97.97 21.53
C PHE A 176 -10.23 97.89 20.69
N VAL A 177 -9.16 98.54 21.14
CA VAL A 177 -7.82 98.43 20.53
C VAL A 177 -7.02 97.45 21.38
N ASP A 178 -6.52 96.38 20.76
CA ASP A 178 -5.72 95.38 21.47
C ASP A 178 -4.29 95.86 21.77
N ARG A 179 -3.52 95.03 22.49
CA ARG A 179 -2.13 95.32 22.87
C ARG A 179 -1.17 95.51 21.70
N THR A 180 -1.52 95.00 20.52
CA THR A 180 -0.72 95.15 19.29
C THR A 180 -1.11 96.39 18.49
N GLY A 181 -2.10 97.16 18.95
CA GLY A 181 -2.63 98.33 18.25
C GLY A 181 -3.71 98.00 17.22
N THR A 182 -4.19 96.76 17.16
CA THR A 182 -5.22 96.33 16.22
C THR A 182 -6.62 96.62 16.77
N VAL A 183 -7.46 97.28 15.98
CA VAL A 183 -8.87 97.50 16.33
C VAL A 183 -9.65 96.20 16.20
N ARG A 184 -10.14 95.65 17.31
CA ARG A 184 -10.94 94.43 17.36
C ARG A 184 -12.43 94.76 17.36
N GLN A 185 -13.19 94.06 16.52
CA GLN A 185 -14.64 94.16 16.45
C GLN A 185 -15.33 93.23 17.44
N VAL A 186 -16.59 93.53 17.76
CA VAL A 186 -17.40 92.70 18.65
C VAL A 186 -17.50 91.26 18.11
N GLY A 187 -17.12 90.29 18.92
CA GLY A 187 -17.16 88.87 18.58
C GLY A 187 -16.01 88.37 17.72
N GLU A 188 -15.07 89.23 17.31
CA GLU A 188 -13.87 88.84 16.56
C GLU A 188 -12.97 87.94 17.42
N GLU A 189 -12.48 86.86 16.81
CA GLU A 189 -11.52 85.96 17.43
C GLU A 189 -10.12 86.20 16.85
N TYR A 190 -9.12 86.18 17.71
CA TYR A 190 -7.73 86.41 17.35
C TYR A 190 -6.78 85.64 18.27
N LEU A 191 -5.51 85.53 17.88
CA LEU A 191 -4.48 84.83 18.65
C LEU A 191 -3.51 85.79 19.33
N TRP A 192 -3.06 85.41 20.52
CA TRP A 192 -1.93 86.01 21.21
C TRP A 192 -0.78 85.00 21.31
N ASN A 193 0.33 85.31 20.64
CA ASN A 193 1.46 84.38 20.46
C ASN A 193 2.70 84.74 21.30
N SER A 194 2.67 85.84 22.07
CA SER A 194 3.85 86.24 22.86
C SER A 194 3.91 85.45 24.17
N PRO A 195 5.02 84.74 24.44
CA PRO A 195 5.17 83.98 25.68
C PRO A 195 5.30 84.92 26.89
N GLY A 196 4.85 84.44 28.06
CA GLY A 196 4.87 85.18 29.31
C GLY A 196 3.50 85.32 29.97
N ALA A 197 3.44 86.15 31.00
CA ALA A 197 2.20 86.41 31.75
C ALA A 197 1.27 87.33 30.94
N PHE A 198 0.13 86.82 30.51
CA PHE A 198 -0.90 87.55 29.78
C PHE A 198 -2.05 87.92 30.71
N MET A 199 -2.26 89.21 30.95
CA MET A 199 -3.42 89.68 31.72
C MET A 199 -4.65 89.73 30.81
N LEU A 200 -5.78 89.13 31.18
CA LEU A 200 -6.99 89.15 30.35
C LEU A 200 -7.74 90.49 30.51
N GLY A 201 -7.93 91.22 29.40
CA GLY A 201 -8.67 92.47 29.35
C GLY A 201 -10.14 92.34 29.76
N VAL A 202 -10.80 93.45 30.11
CA VAL A 202 -12.26 93.47 30.36
C VAL A 202 -13.04 93.13 29.10
N ASN A 203 -12.61 93.69 27.97
CA ASN A 203 -13.23 93.53 26.66
C ASN A 203 -12.81 92.25 25.93
N GLU A 204 -12.15 91.33 26.62
CA GLU A 204 -11.60 90.10 26.06
C GLU A 204 -12.14 88.88 26.81
N THR A 205 -12.26 87.76 26.11
CA THR A 205 -12.55 86.45 26.69
C THR A 205 -11.56 85.43 26.16
N LEU A 206 -11.01 84.62 27.06
CA LEU A 206 -10.23 83.46 26.66
C LEU A 206 -11.19 82.39 26.10
N GLN A 207 -10.95 81.96 24.87
CA GLN A 207 -11.67 80.84 24.25
C GLN A 207 -10.91 79.54 24.44
N ALA A 208 -9.61 79.52 24.15
CA ALA A 208 -8.78 78.32 24.25
C ALA A 208 -7.28 78.65 24.35
N VAL A 209 -6.51 77.72 24.90
CA VAL A 209 -5.04 77.69 24.74
C VAL A 209 -4.74 76.75 23.57
N VAL A 210 -4.16 77.27 22.50
CA VAL A 210 -3.84 76.55 21.26
C VAL A 210 -2.38 76.14 21.29
N ALA A 211 -2.11 74.85 21.08
CA ALA A 211 -0.74 74.35 20.97
C ALA A 211 -0.18 74.63 19.57
N THR A 212 1.12 74.93 19.53
CA THR A 212 1.88 75.10 18.29
C THR A 212 2.21 73.73 17.71
N THR A 213 1.91 73.53 16.42
CA THR A 213 2.22 72.30 15.70
C THR A 213 3.63 72.37 15.14
N VAL A 214 4.50 71.46 15.55
CA VAL A 214 5.87 71.38 15.02
C VAL A 214 5.87 70.61 13.70
N ILE A 215 6.42 71.21 12.65
CA ILE A 215 6.53 70.63 11.31
C ILE A 215 7.97 70.18 11.07
N GLY A 216 8.19 68.87 10.99
CA GLY A 216 9.48 68.29 10.63
C GLY A 216 9.72 68.25 9.12
N ALA A 217 10.95 67.97 8.69
CA ALA A 217 11.32 67.91 7.27
C ALA A 217 10.57 66.82 6.48
N GLU A 218 10.09 65.78 7.15
CA GLU A 218 9.37 64.66 6.52
C GLU A 218 7.84 64.80 6.55
N ASN A 219 7.32 65.88 7.12
CA ASN A 219 5.88 66.09 7.26
C ASN A 219 5.48 67.48 6.77
N ALA A 220 4.26 67.58 6.27
CA ALA A 220 3.61 68.82 5.92
C ALA A 220 2.17 68.82 6.41
N LEU A 221 1.52 69.98 6.45
CA LEU A 221 0.13 70.11 6.91
C LEU A 221 -0.76 70.59 5.76
N HIS A 222 -1.91 69.96 5.58
CA HIS A 222 -3.00 70.52 4.77
C HIS A 222 -3.90 71.35 5.67
N VAL A 223 -4.03 72.63 5.37
CA VAL A 223 -4.78 73.62 6.15
C VAL A 223 -5.96 74.11 5.33
N LEU A 224 -7.17 73.96 5.88
CA LEU A 224 -8.42 74.49 5.32
C LEU A 224 -8.67 75.89 5.84
N VAL A 225 -8.96 76.80 4.92
CA VAL A 225 -9.38 78.16 5.22
C VAL A 225 -10.91 78.16 5.37
N SER A 226 -11.41 78.29 6.59
CA SER A 226 -12.85 78.32 6.89
C SER A 226 -13.50 79.65 6.52
N LYS A 227 -12.76 80.76 6.71
CA LYS A 227 -13.20 82.12 6.34
C LYS A 227 -12.04 82.82 5.65
N GLY A 228 -12.33 83.55 4.57
CA GLY A 228 -11.30 84.26 3.82
C GLY A 228 -10.64 85.36 4.65
N TYR A 229 -9.32 85.47 4.57
CA TYR A 229 -8.54 86.45 5.30
C TYR A 229 -7.17 86.66 4.63
N THR A 230 -6.49 87.76 4.99
CA THR A 230 -5.12 88.04 4.53
C THR A 230 -4.12 87.48 5.55
N ASP A 231 -3.28 86.54 5.11
CA ASP A 231 -2.28 85.92 5.98
C ASP A 231 -1.08 86.84 6.18
N LYS A 232 -1.03 87.49 7.35
CA LYS A 232 0.02 88.44 7.72
C LYS A 232 1.26 87.78 8.33
N ARG A 233 1.30 86.45 8.43
CA ARG A 233 2.47 85.74 8.96
C ARG A 233 3.66 85.93 8.01
N SER A 234 4.86 86.00 8.58
CA SER A 234 6.09 86.34 7.84
C SER A 234 6.39 85.41 6.68
N TRP A 235 6.08 84.11 6.80
CA TRP A 235 6.29 83.11 5.75
C TRP A 235 5.23 83.13 4.65
N ALA A 236 4.08 83.76 4.90
CA ALA A 236 2.96 83.80 3.96
C ALA A 236 2.94 85.07 3.09
N ASN A 237 3.82 86.06 3.34
CA ASN A 237 4.01 87.27 2.54
C ASN A 237 2.70 88.02 2.16
N GLY A 238 1.69 88.02 3.03
CA GLY A 238 0.44 88.75 2.77
C GLY A 238 -0.51 88.08 1.78
N VAL A 239 -0.37 86.77 1.53
CA VAL A 239 -1.27 86.03 0.62
C VAL A 239 -2.73 86.12 1.07
N GLU A 240 -3.63 86.45 0.13
CA GLU A 240 -5.07 86.40 0.35
C GLU A 240 -5.58 84.97 0.27
N ARG A 241 -6.06 84.44 1.40
CA ARG A 241 -6.63 83.11 1.52
C ARG A 241 -8.14 83.17 1.32
N ARG A 242 -8.69 82.34 0.43
CA ARG A 242 -10.14 82.31 0.15
C ARG A 242 -10.84 81.25 1.01
N ALA A 243 -12.10 81.49 1.36
CA ALA A 243 -12.90 80.49 2.08
C ALA A 243 -13.04 79.20 1.25
N GLY A 244 -12.81 78.05 1.87
CA GLY A 244 -12.80 76.72 1.24
C GLY A 244 -11.46 76.33 0.60
N GLU A 245 -10.48 77.24 0.51
CA GLU A 245 -9.13 76.94 0.00
C GLU A 245 -8.40 75.99 0.95
N VAL A 246 -7.74 74.97 0.39
CA VAL A 246 -6.82 74.10 1.12
C VAL A 246 -5.43 74.34 0.57
N TYR A 247 -4.46 74.60 1.46
CA TYR A 247 -3.08 74.82 1.09
C TYR A 247 -2.13 73.99 1.95
N LEU A 248 -0.90 73.82 1.46
CA LEU A 248 0.15 73.01 2.09
C LEU A 248 1.11 73.90 2.89
N VAL A 249 1.38 73.54 4.15
CA VAL A 249 2.44 74.15 4.97
C VAL A 249 3.56 73.14 5.17
N THR A 250 4.78 73.53 4.83
CA THR A 250 5.98 72.67 4.94
C THR A 250 7.00 73.29 5.90
N ALA A 251 7.95 72.49 6.38
CA ALA A 251 9.03 72.94 7.25
C ALA A 251 9.91 74.06 6.62
N ALA A 252 9.95 74.15 5.28
CA ALA A 252 10.68 75.21 4.57
C ALA A 252 10.00 76.59 4.71
N MET A 253 8.68 76.62 4.97
CA MET A 253 7.94 77.85 5.23
C MET A 253 8.03 78.24 6.71
N THR A 254 7.67 77.30 7.60
CA THR A 254 7.77 77.49 9.05
C THR A 254 7.97 76.14 9.74
N SER A 255 8.85 76.08 10.74
CA SER A 255 9.04 74.90 11.60
C SER A 255 7.96 74.77 12.67
N GLU A 256 7.29 75.88 13.00
CA GLU A 256 6.28 76.00 14.04
C GLU A 256 5.03 76.65 13.44
N PHE A 257 3.92 75.93 13.43
CA PHE A 257 2.67 76.37 12.85
C PHE A 257 1.55 76.44 13.89
N VAL A 258 0.97 77.62 14.04
CA VAL A 258 -0.25 77.85 14.81
C VAL A 258 -1.35 78.21 13.81
N ALA A 259 -2.45 77.45 13.84
CA ALA A 259 -3.61 77.70 12.99
C ALA A 259 -4.35 78.96 13.46
N GLU A 260 -4.55 79.92 12.57
CA GLU A 260 -5.37 81.12 12.83
C GLU A 260 -6.83 80.73 13.12
N PRO A 261 -7.66 81.58 13.77
CA PRO A 261 -9.05 81.27 14.08
C PRO A 261 -9.91 80.89 12.86
N GLN A 262 -9.54 81.39 11.68
CA GLN A 262 -10.16 81.11 10.39
C GLN A 262 -9.62 79.83 9.73
N GLU A 263 -8.64 79.16 10.31
CA GLU A 263 -7.96 78.00 9.74
C GLU A 263 -8.29 76.72 10.50
N LYS A 264 -8.22 75.59 9.79
CA LYS A 264 -8.35 74.26 10.37
C LYS A 264 -7.35 73.32 9.72
N VAL A 265 -6.47 72.73 10.52
CA VAL A 265 -5.59 71.65 10.05
C VAL A 265 -6.45 70.42 9.75
N ILE A 266 -6.44 69.94 8.50
CA ILE A 266 -7.22 68.78 8.07
C ILE A 266 -6.42 67.50 8.26
N LYS A 267 -5.20 67.48 7.74
CA LYS A 267 -4.36 66.27 7.71
C LYS A 267 -2.88 66.63 7.70
N THR A 268 -2.08 65.74 8.28
CA THR A 268 -0.62 65.71 8.12
C THR A 268 -0.29 64.84 6.90
N VAL A 269 0.56 65.35 6.02
CA VAL A 269 0.98 64.70 4.78
C VAL A 269 2.44 64.29 4.89
N PRO A 270 2.78 63.00 4.74
CA PRO A 270 4.15 62.55 4.77
C PRO A 270 4.88 62.91 3.47
N LEU A 271 6.20 63.08 3.56
CA LEU A 271 7.09 63.27 2.42
C LEU A 271 7.22 61.97 1.64
N ILE A 272 6.87 62.00 0.35
CA ILE A 272 7.02 60.87 -0.57
C ILE A 272 8.38 60.98 -1.25
N LYS A 273 9.19 59.93 -1.16
CA LYS A 273 10.50 59.84 -1.80
C LYS A 273 10.46 58.75 -2.87
N VAL A 274 10.68 59.13 -4.12
CA VAL A 274 10.71 58.22 -5.27
C VAL A 274 12.13 58.23 -5.84
N ASN A 275 12.76 57.05 -5.91
CA ASN A 275 14.11 56.93 -6.44
C ASN A 275 14.11 56.89 -8.00
N SER A 276 15.29 56.80 -8.62
CA SER A 276 15.44 56.77 -10.09
C SER A 276 14.97 55.47 -10.75
N LEU A 277 14.81 54.38 -9.99
CA LEU A 277 14.27 53.09 -10.43
C LEU A 277 12.85 52.86 -9.93
N GLN A 278 12.16 53.89 -9.47
CA GLN A 278 10.80 53.87 -8.99
C GLN A 278 10.03 54.99 -9.65
N PHE A 279 8.72 54.79 -9.75
CA PHE A 279 7.82 55.80 -10.22
C PHE A 279 6.54 55.78 -9.39
N ALA A 280 5.90 56.93 -9.30
CA ALA A 280 4.58 57.05 -8.72
C ALA A 280 3.67 57.77 -9.70
N VAL A 281 2.40 57.40 -9.71
CA VAL A 281 1.39 58.04 -10.55
C VAL A 281 0.51 58.91 -9.66
N ILE A 282 0.51 60.21 -9.95
CA ILE A 282 -0.33 61.20 -9.28
C ILE A 282 -1.55 61.46 -10.16
N HIS A 283 -2.74 61.25 -9.62
CA HIS A 283 -4.01 61.66 -10.22
C HIS A 283 -4.36 63.09 -9.83
N ASP A 284 -4.99 63.80 -10.76
CA ASP A 284 -5.40 65.20 -10.66
C ASP A 284 -4.25 66.16 -10.27
N PRO A 285 -3.09 66.08 -10.96
CA PRO A 285 -1.91 66.85 -10.60
C PRO A 285 -2.19 68.35 -10.62
N VAL A 286 -1.67 69.07 -9.62
CA VAL A 286 -1.86 70.52 -9.52
C VAL A 286 -0.94 71.21 -10.53
N GLY A 287 -1.54 71.99 -11.43
CA GLY A 287 -0.80 72.78 -12.41
C GLY A 287 -0.14 74.03 -11.82
N PRO A 288 0.65 74.77 -12.62
CA PRO A 288 1.25 76.05 -12.20
C PRO A 288 0.21 77.10 -11.77
N ASN A 289 -1.05 76.92 -12.20
CA ASN A 289 -2.18 77.78 -11.84
C ASN A 289 -2.74 77.48 -10.42
N GLY A 290 -2.10 76.57 -9.66
CA GLY A 290 -2.51 76.22 -8.29
C GLY A 290 -3.82 75.44 -8.18
N LYS A 291 -4.32 74.89 -9.30
CA LYS A 291 -5.57 74.11 -9.36
C LYS A 291 -5.32 72.68 -9.84
N PRO A 292 -6.04 71.68 -9.30
CA PRO A 292 -5.94 70.29 -9.73
C PRO A 292 -6.50 70.13 -11.16
N GLN A 293 -5.77 69.39 -12.00
CA GLN A 293 -6.19 69.08 -13.36
C GLN A 293 -7.01 67.78 -13.39
N LEU A 294 -8.33 67.91 -13.21
CA LEU A 294 -9.24 66.76 -13.09
C LEU A 294 -9.14 65.79 -14.28
N GLY A 295 -9.04 64.50 -13.99
CA GLY A 295 -8.97 63.41 -14.96
C GLY A 295 -7.59 63.22 -15.61
N ARG A 296 -6.60 64.05 -15.28
CA ARG A 296 -5.22 63.86 -15.75
C ARG A 296 -4.41 63.06 -14.75
N ARG A 297 -3.36 62.41 -15.26
CA ARG A 297 -2.37 61.70 -14.45
C ARG A 297 -0.98 62.18 -14.79
N LYS A 298 -0.11 62.26 -13.79
CA LYS A 298 1.30 62.62 -13.95
C LYS A 298 2.16 61.53 -13.34
N VAL A 299 3.09 61.01 -14.12
CA VAL A 299 4.09 60.07 -13.63
C VAL A 299 5.30 60.86 -13.14
N VAL A 300 5.77 60.55 -11.94
CA VAL A 300 6.93 61.20 -11.32
C VAL A 300 7.98 60.15 -10.93
N THR A 301 9.25 60.49 -11.14
CA THR A 301 10.42 59.63 -10.96
C THR A 301 11.56 60.47 -10.39
N ASP A 302 12.46 59.87 -9.61
CA ASP A 302 13.66 60.54 -9.07
C ASP A 302 13.37 61.90 -8.39
N THR A 303 12.31 61.95 -7.58
CA THR A 303 11.86 63.18 -6.94
C THR A 303 11.34 62.92 -5.53
N THR A 304 11.52 63.91 -4.66
CA THR A 304 10.93 63.96 -3.32
C THR A 304 9.88 65.06 -3.28
N PHE A 305 8.63 64.72 -2.93
CA PHE A 305 7.53 65.68 -2.98
C PHE A 305 6.47 65.38 -1.92
N PHE A 306 5.64 66.38 -1.63
CA PHE A 306 4.41 66.22 -0.87
C PHE A 306 3.22 66.25 -1.83
N LEU A 307 2.19 65.45 -1.56
CA LEU A 307 0.93 65.53 -2.31
C LEU A 307 0.26 66.88 -2.07
N GLN A 308 0.00 67.61 -3.14
CA GLN A 308 -0.72 68.86 -3.09
C GLN A 308 -2.19 68.62 -2.74
N PRO A 309 -2.89 69.63 -2.19
CA PRO A 309 -4.33 69.55 -1.99
C PRO A 309 -5.07 69.27 -3.30
N GLY A 310 -5.84 68.19 -3.33
CA GLY A 310 -6.56 67.70 -4.52
C GLY A 310 -5.83 66.60 -5.30
N GLU A 311 -4.53 66.39 -5.05
CA GLU A 311 -3.80 65.27 -5.64
C GLU A 311 -4.07 63.97 -4.88
N THR A 312 -4.15 62.88 -5.63
CA THR A 312 -4.22 61.53 -5.05
C THR A 312 -3.15 60.64 -5.68
N LEU A 313 -2.55 59.79 -4.85
CA LEU A 313 -1.63 58.77 -5.34
C LEU A 313 -2.43 57.58 -5.89
N ASP A 314 -1.97 57.00 -6.98
CA ASP A 314 -2.54 55.77 -7.52
C ASP A 314 -2.54 54.66 -6.45
N PRO A 315 -3.54 53.75 -6.39
CA PRO A 315 -3.62 52.71 -5.36
C PRO A 315 -2.41 51.77 -5.35
N ALA A 316 -1.69 51.65 -6.47
CA ALA A 316 -0.45 50.91 -6.57
C ALA A 316 0.71 51.53 -5.76
N GLY A 317 0.57 52.79 -5.31
CA GLY A 317 1.57 53.48 -4.51
C GLY A 317 2.82 53.85 -5.30
N ILE A 318 3.99 53.56 -4.71
CA ILE A 318 5.29 53.70 -5.36
C ILE A 318 5.61 52.35 -6.02
N VAL A 319 5.80 52.35 -7.33
CA VAL A 319 6.01 51.15 -8.14
C VAL A 319 7.43 51.15 -8.67
N ASP A 320 8.07 49.98 -8.66
CA ASP A 320 9.41 49.84 -9.26
C ASP A 320 9.35 49.93 -10.80
N ALA A 321 10.38 50.51 -11.39
CA ALA A 321 10.58 50.57 -12.82
C ALA A 321 10.63 49.17 -13.43
N TYR A 322 10.11 49.03 -14.64
CA TYR A 322 10.11 47.76 -15.35
C TYR A 322 11.51 47.49 -15.91
N VAL A 323 12.30 46.72 -15.18
CA VAL A 323 13.56 46.14 -15.68
C VAL A 323 13.22 44.99 -16.62
N LEU A 324 13.65 45.10 -17.87
CA LEU A 324 13.43 44.11 -18.93
C LEU A 324 14.77 43.55 -19.40
N GLY A 325 14.91 42.22 -19.36
CA GLY A 325 16.02 41.51 -19.99
C GLY A 325 15.84 41.34 -21.51
N GLU A 326 16.81 40.70 -22.18
CA GLU A 326 16.76 40.47 -23.63
C GLU A 326 15.55 39.61 -24.07
N ASP A 327 15.15 38.64 -23.23
CA ASP A 327 14.02 37.74 -23.49
C ASP A 327 12.70 38.22 -22.87
N GLU A 328 12.66 39.44 -22.32
CA GLU A 328 11.46 40.02 -21.70
C GLU A 328 10.93 41.21 -22.49
N ALA A 329 9.61 41.37 -22.49
CA ALA A 329 8.93 42.53 -23.02
C ALA A 329 7.78 42.94 -22.09
N VAL A 330 7.36 44.20 -22.16
CA VAL A 330 6.14 44.66 -21.47
C VAL A 330 5.09 45.05 -22.50
N LEU A 331 3.87 44.61 -22.27
CA LEU A 331 2.71 45.03 -23.05
C LEU A 331 2.25 46.40 -22.56
N VAL A 332 2.32 47.39 -23.43
CA VAL A 332 1.89 48.76 -23.14
C VAL A 332 0.65 49.12 -23.95
N LYS A 333 -0.18 49.98 -23.39
CA LYS A 333 -1.42 50.49 -23.98
C LYS A 333 -1.43 52.02 -23.91
N ALA A 334 -1.73 52.67 -25.03
CA ALA A 334 -1.93 54.12 -25.07
C ALA A 334 -3.24 54.50 -24.33
N VAL A 335 -3.17 55.49 -23.47
CA VAL A 335 -4.34 56.06 -22.75
C VAL A 335 -4.92 57.26 -23.51
N GLU A 336 -4.05 58.03 -24.15
CA GLU A 336 -4.40 59.17 -24.99
C GLU A 336 -3.61 59.12 -26.30
N GLU A 337 -4.00 59.93 -27.28
CA GLU A 337 -3.26 60.04 -28.54
C GLU A 337 -1.96 60.82 -28.31
N PHE A 338 -0.83 60.23 -28.68
CA PHE A 338 0.47 60.89 -28.62
C PHE A 338 1.40 60.39 -29.72
N THR A 339 2.46 61.16 -29.98
CA THR A 339 3.51 60.74 -30.91
C THR A 339 4.60 60.06 -30.11
N ASP A 340 4.77 58.76 -30.34
CA ASP A 340 5.80 57.95 -29.72
C ASP A 340 7.15 58.23 -30.39
N THR A 341 7.98 59.01 -29.69
CA THR A 341 9.33 59.37 -30.13
C THR A 341 10.39 58.36 -29.69
N GLU A 342 10.03 57.34 -28.90
CA GLU A 342 10.97 56.29 -28.48
C GLU A 342 11.27 55.30 -29.62
N VAL A 343 10.38 55.22 -30.61
CA VAL A 343 10.52 54.37 -31.80
C VAL A 343 10.99 55.22 -32.99
N THR A 344 11.92 54.69 -33.79
CA THR A 344 12.39 55.32 -35.03
C THR A 344 11.95 54.50 -36.24
N PRO A 345 11.18 55.08 -37.20
CA PRO A 345 10.60 56.43 -37.21
C PRO A 345 9.50 56.62 -36.14
N ALA A 346 9.26 57.87 -35.74
CA ALA A 346 8.26 58.20 -34.72
C ALA A 346 6.85 57.74 -35.17
N VAL A 347 6.16 57.03 -34.28
CA VAL A 347 4.85 56.43 -34.58
C VAL A 347 3.76 57.24 -33.90
N LYS A 348 2.72 57.62 -34.64
CA LYS A 348 1.53 58.23 -34.04
C LYS A 348 0.66 57.14 -33.44
N ARG A 349 0.61 57.07 -32.10
CA ARG A 349 -0.18 56.07 -31.36
C ARG A 349 -1.60 56.59 -31.14
N VAL A 350 -2.59 55.75 -31.42
CA VAL A 350 -4.00 56.07 -31.17
C VAL A 350 -4.39 55.61 -29.76
N SER A 351 -5.34 56.31 -29.12
CA SER A 351 -5.86 55.89 -27.81
C SER A 351 -6.35 54.44 -27.86
N GLY A 352 -5.90 53.63 -26.91
CA GLY A 352 -6.25 52.22 -26.80
C GLY A 352 -5.36 51.24 -27.57
N GLU A 353 -4.48 51.73 -28.46
CA GLU A 353 -3.52 50.91 -29.20
C GLU A 353 -2.56 50.18 -28.24
N GLN A 354 -2.24 48.92 -28.55
CA GLN A 354 -1.35 48.07 -27.75
C GLN A 354 -0.10 47.70 -28.55
N TRP A 355 1.07 47.74 -27.91
CA TRP A 355 2.32 47.29 -28.51
C TRP A 355 3.26 46.71 -27.47
N LEU A 356 4.30 46.02 -27.95
CA LEU A 356 5.31 45.41 -27.09
C LEU A 356 6.55 46.28 -27.00
N LEU A 357 6.98 46.48 -25.77
CA LEU A 357 8.23 47.13 -25.45
C LEU A 357 9.26 46.06 -25.07
N ARG A 358 10.16 45.71 -26.00
CA ARG A 358 11.19 44.66 -25.78
C ARG A 358 12.40 45.20 -25.02
N GLY A 359 13.02 44.38 -24.17
CA GLY A 359 14.30 44.68 -23.52
C GLY A 359 15.50 44.49 -24.46
N PRO A 360 16.74 44.67 -23.96
CA PRO A 360 17.09 44.99 -22.58
C PRO A 360 16.98 46.51 -22.30
N ARG A 361 16.11 46.91 -21.37
CA ARG A 361 15.99 48.32 -20.92
C ARG A 361 15.26 48.43 -19.58
N ASN A 362 15.47 49.55 -18.89
CA ASN A 362 14.60 49.98 -17.78
C ASN A 362 13.51 50.87 -18.36
N TYR A 363 12.25 50.53 -18.10
CA TYR A 363 11.11 51.27 -18.61
C TYR A 363 10.25 51.83 -17.48
N ILE A 364 9.94 53.12 -17.58
CA ILE A 364 8.97 53.79 -16.72
C ILE A 364 7.86 54.35 -17.64
N PRO A 365 6.59 53.98 -17.43
CA PRO A 365 5.50 54.46 -18.26
C PRO A 365 5.38 55.99 -18.19
N THR A 366 5.14 56.63 -19.34
CA THR A 366 4.80 58.06 -19.39
C THR A 366 3.33 58.29 -19.02
N GLY A 367 2.94 59.55 -18.80
CA GLY A 367 1.54 59.91 -18.51
C GLY A 367 0.54 59.45 -19.59
N SER A 368 0.99 59.29 -20.83
CA SER A 368 0.16 58.89 -21.97
C SER A 368 0.10 57.37 -22.18
N VAL A 369 0.93 56.58 -21.48
CA VAL A 369 1.06 55.12 -21.65
C VAL A 369 0.78 54.39 -20.34
N ARG A 370 0.06 53.27 -20.39
CA ARG A 370 -0.16 52.40 -19.24
C ARG A 370 0.29 50.99 -19.59
N VAL A 371 0.89 50.29 -18.64
CA VAL A 371 1.15 48.85 -18.81
C VAL A 371 -0.19 48.12 -18.81
N ALA A 372 -0.45 47.34 -19.85
CA ALA A 372 -1.66 46.52 -19.92
C ALA A 372 -1.46 45.28 -19.04
N PRO A 373 -2.44 44.91 -18.21
CA PRO A 373 -2.34 43.69 -17.42
C PRO A 373 -2.29 42.49 -18.37
N GLY A 374 -1.28 41.63 -18.17
CA GLY A 374 -1.20 40.30 -18.80
C GLY A 374 -1.98 39.26 -18.00
N ALA A 375 -2.00 38.01 -18.46
CA ALA A 375 -2.60 36.90 -17.72
C ALA A 375 -2.04 36.74 -16.29
N ASP A 376 -0.75 37.04 -16.11
CA ASP A 376 -0.04 36.99 -14.82
C ASP A 376 -0.19 38.29 -14.00
N GLY A 377 -1.05 39.22 -14.42
CA GLY A 377 -1.28 40.52 -13.76
C GLY A 377 -0.15 41.54 -13.90
N THR A 378 1.07 41.13 -14.27
CA THR A 378 2.26 42.00 -14.36
C THR A 378 2.41 42.72 -15.70
N GLY A 379 1.75 42.25 -16.76
CA GLY A 379 1.90 42.78 -18.12
C GLY A 379 3.26 42.49 -18.76
N LYS A 380 4.16 41.78 -18.05
CA LYS A 380 5.42 41.27 -18.59
C LYS A 380 5.16 40.03 -19.43
N ARG A 381 5.83 39.95 -20.56
CA ARG A 381 5.84 38.80 -21.47
C ARG A 381 7.25 38.26 -21.56
N ARG A 382 7.37 36.95 -21.52
CA ARG A 382 8.63 36.23 -21.67
C ARG A 382 8.63 35.46 -22.96
N ARG A 383 9.82 35.33 -23.54
CA ARG A 383 10.06 34.42 -24.65
C ARG A 383 9.89 32.97 -24.16
N LEU A 384 9.00 32.23 -24.83
CA LEU A 384 8.76 30.82 -24.59
C LEU A 384 9.75 30.00 -25.40
N ILE A 385 10.61 29.25 -24.73
CA ILE A 385 11.54 28.33 -25.37
C ILE A 385 10.77 27.03 -25.64
N LEU A 386 10.48 26.74 -26.91
CA LEU A 386 9.74 25.56 -27.33
C LEU A 386 10.70 24.60 -28.03
N GLY A 387 10.90 23.40 -27.46
CA GLY A 387 11.72 22.36 -28.05
C GLY A 387 11.06 21.65 -29.25
N PRO A 388 11.77 20.76 -29.94
CA PRO A 388 11.21 19.98 -31.05
C PRO A 388 10.04 19.12 -30.57
N GLY A 389 8.86 19.36 -31.15
CA GLY A 389 7.62 18.68 -30.75
C GLY A 389 6.96 19.24 -29.48
N GLU A 390 7.42 20.38 -28.96
CA GLU A 390 6.70 21.19 -27.98
C GLU A 390 6.10 22.42 -28.66
N GLY A 391 4.98 22.89 -28.13
CA GLY A 391 4.32 24.06 -28.68
C GLY A 391 3.31 24.67 -27.71
N VAL A 392 2.75 25.80 -28.11
CA VAL A 392 1.66 26.47 -27.41
C VAL A 392 0.57 26.88 -28.40
N TYR A 393 -0.67 26.92 -27.92
CA TYR A 393 -1.76 27.49 -28.69
C TYR A 393 -1.83 28.99 -28.45
N VAL A 394 -1.85 29.74 -29.55
CA VAL A 394 -1.88 31.20 -29.54
C VAL A 394 -3.15 31.65 -30.24
N ARG A 395 -3.91 32.52 -29.58
CA ARG A 395 -5.08 33.18 -30.16
C ARG A 395 -4.77 34.63 -30.42
N ASN A 396 -5.13 35.10 -31.62
CA ASN A 396 -5.13 36.52 -31.93
C ASN A 396 -6.45 37.15 -31.44
N ILE A 397 -6.35 38.19 -30.62
CA ILE A 397 -7.49 38.88 -30.00
C ILE A 397 -8.28 39.69 -31.03
N LEU A 398 -7.63 40.21 -32.08
CA LEU A 398 -8.28 41.01 -33.13
C LEU A 398 -9.02 40.13 -34.14
N SER A 399 -8.37 39.08 -34.64
CA SER A 399 -8.98 38.21 -35.67
C SER A 399 -9.75 37.02 -35.08
N GLY A 400 -9.51 36.68 -33.82
CA GLY A 400 -10.04 35.47 -33.18
C GLY A 400 -9.35 34.17 -33.63
N ASP A 401 -8.40 34.24 -34.57
CA ASP A 401 -7.74 33.07 -35.16
C ASP A 401 -6.83 32.39 -34.14
N VAL A 402 -6.97 31.07 -34.02
CA VAL A 402 -6.21 30.24 -33.08
C VAL A 402 -5.28 29.35 -33.91
N ARG A 403 -4.00 29.33 -33.54
CA ARG A 403 -2.99 28.49 -34.19
C ARG A 403 -2.04 27.87 -33.16
N ALA A 404 -1.45 26.75 -33.54
CA ALA A 404 -0.38 26.11 -32.78
C ALA A 404 0.98 26.63 -33.25
N VAL A 405 1.81 27.10 -32.33
CA VAL A 405 3.21 27.47 -32.59
C VAL A 405 4.10 26.37 -32.00
N VAL A 406 4.95 25.74 -32.82
CA VAL A 406 5.69 24.52 -32.46
C VAL A 406 7.18 24.67 -32.78
N GLY A 407 8.04 24.22 -31.87
CA GLY A 407 9.48 24.01 -32.15
C GLY A 407 10.35 25.25 -32.33
N VAL A 408 9.83 26.44 -32.01
CA VAL A 408 10.56 27.71 -32.14
C VAL A 408 10.45 28.54 -30.86
N SER A 409 11.50 29.27 -30.53
CA SER A 409 11.48 30.18 -29.38
C SER A 409 10.59 31.40 -29.70
N TYR A 410 9.40 31.44 -29.10
CA TYR A 410 8.30 32.34 -29.48
C TYR A 410 7.95 33.32 -28.36
N MET A 411 7.76 34.59 -28.70
CA MET A 411 7.22 35.59 -27.78
C MET A 411 5.87 36.03 -28.33
N LEU A 412 4.83 35.99 -27.48
CA LEU A 412 3.47 36.42 -27.87
C LEU A 412 3.49 37.87 -28.34
N GLU A 413 2.91 38.14 -29.51
CA GLU A 413 2.79 39.49 -30.09
C GLU A 413 1.67 40.32 -29.43
N ALA A 414 1.67 41.65 -29.59
CA ALA A 414 0.82 42.57 -28.80
C ALA A 414 -0.67 42.16 -28.67
N TYR A 415 -1.25 41.65 -29.75
CA TYR A 415 -2.65 41.22 -29.82
C TYR A 415 -2.81 39.69 -29.73
N GLU A 416 -1.86 39.00 -29.13
CA GLU A 416 -1.88 37.56 -28.94
C GLU A 416 -1.95 37.19 -27.47
N GLU A 417 -2.69 36.13 -27.19
CA GLU A 417 -2.82 35.50 -25.88
C GLU A 417 -2.66 33.98 -25.99
N LEU A 418 -2.34 33.34 -24.88
CA LEU A 418 -2.33 31.87 -24.80
C LEU A 418 -3.77 31.37 -24.77
N TRP A 419 -4.07 30.40 -25.62
CA TRP A 419 -5.39 29.79 -25.70
C TRP A 419 -5.39 28.42 -25.02
N SER A 420 -6.37 28.18 -24.15
CA SER A 420 -6.54 26.89 -23.51
C SER A 420 -7.37 25.96 -24.39
N LYS A 421 -6.77 24.86 -24.86
CA LYS A 421 -7.51 23.80 -25.55
C LYS A 421 -8.19 22.91 -24.53
N GLU A 422 -9.51 22.90 -24.51
CA GLU A 422 -10.29 21.97 -23.70
C GLU A 422 -10.47 20.65 -24.44
N LEU A 423 -10.41 19.54 -23.70
CA LEU A 423 -10.58 18.20 -24.23
C LEU A 423 -11.64 17.48 -23.40
N SER A 424 -12.26 16.45 -23.99
CA SER A 424 -13.19 15.57 -23.26
C SER A 424 -12.48 14.93 -22.04
N PRO A 425 -13.16 14.78 -20.88
CA PRO A 425 -12.58 14.19 -19.67
C PRO A 425 -11.93 12.82 -19.91
N ILE A 426 -12.51 12.02 -20.81
CA ILE A 426 -11.99 10.68 -21.19
C ILE A 426 -10.61 10.82 -21.85
N VAL A 427 -10.43 11.81 -22.71
CA VAL A 427 -9.17 12.06 -23.41
C VAL A 427 -8.12 12.57 -22.43
N GLU A 428 -8.49 13.49 -21.53
CA GLU A 428 -7.56 14.00 -20.50
C GLU A 428 -7.07 12.90 -19.54
N GLU A 429 -7.95 11.96 -19.17
CA GLU A 429 -7.58 10.80 -18.37
C GLU A 429 -6.56 9.90 -19.09
N LYS A 430 -6.74 9.67 -20.40
CA LYS A 430 -5.85 8.79 -21.19
C LYS A 430 -4.51 9.46 -21.48
N LEU A 431 -4.51 10.77 -21.75
CA LEU A 431 -3.28 11.56 -21.91
C LEU A 431 -2.46 11.60 -20.61
N SER A 432 -3.10 11.83 -19.47
CA SER A 432 -2.41 11.86 -18.16
C SER A 432 -1.81 10.50 -17.78
N ARG A 433 -2.50 9.39 -18.05
CA ARG A 433 -1.96 8.03 -17.84
C ARG A 433 -0.70 7.75 -18.66
N GLN A 434 -0.64 8.21 -19.91
CA GLN A 434 0.56 8.06 -20.73
C GLN A 434 1.72 8.92 -20.23
N LEU A 435 1.43 10.17 -19.83
CA LEU A 435 2.45 11.04 -19.22
C LEU A 435 3.10 10.35 -18.01
N ASN A 436 2.29 9.70 -17.18
CA ASN A 436 2.75 8.97 -16.00
C ASN A 436 3.57 7.72 -16.37
N ALA A 437 3.18 6.97 -17.41
CA ALA A 437 3.92 5.81 -17.87
C ALA A 437 5.30 6.16 -18.44
N HIS A 438 5.41 7.30 -19.15
CA HIS A 438 6.69 7.77 -19.69
C HIS A 438 7.59 8.37 -18.59
N ALA A 439 7.01 9.09 -17.62
CA ALA A 439 7.72 9.61 -16.45
C ALA A 439 8.26 8.48 -15.55
N ALA A 440 7.50 7.40 -15.35
CA ALA A 440 7.90 6.23 -14.56
C ALA A 440 9.16 5.52 -15.07
N TYR A 441 9.43 5.59 -16.38
CA TYR A 441 10.63 5.01 -17.01
C TYR A 441 11.87 5.89 -16.84
N MET A 442 11.71 7.20 -16.62
CA MET A 442 12.82 8.16 -16.54
C MET A 442 13.18 8.53 -15.10
N ASP A 443 12.19 8.66 -14.21
CA ASP A 443 12.39 8.96 -12.79
C ASP A 443 11.50 8.01 -11.97
N GLY A 444 12.13 7.10 -11.22
CA GLY A 444 11.48 6.05 -10.42
C GLY A 444 10.67 6.56 -9.21
N ASN A 445 10.05 7.74 -9.29
CA ASN A 445 9.24 8.34 -8.25
C ASN A 445 8.03 9.07 -8.86
N ILE A 446 6.85 8.44 -8.86
CA ILE A 446 5.60 9.10 -9.30
C ILE A 446 4.91 9.71 -8.08
N VAL A 447 5.18 10.99 -7.83
CA VAL A 447 4.32 11.85 -6.99
C VAL A 447 3.26 12.44 -7.91
N GLY A 448 1.99 12.16 -7.63
CA GLY A 448 0.77 12.79 -8.16
C GLY A 448 0.87 13.46 -9.54
N GLY A 449 0.31 12.81 -10.58
CA GLY A 449 0.30 13.32 -11.95
C GLY A 449 -0.09 14.80 -12.03
N ALA A 450 0.86 15.63 -12.46
CA ALA A 450 0.64 17.05 -12.63
C ALA A 450 -0.49 17.28 -13.64
N ALA A 451 -1.43 18.17 -13.31
CA ALA A 451 -2.50 18.56 -14.22
C ALA A 451 -1.91 19.12 -15.52
N ARG A 452 -2.48 18.70 -16.66
CA ARG A 452 -2.02 19.16 -17.98
C ARG A 452 -2.15 20.68 -18.09
N ASP A 453 -1.07 21.34 -18.51
CA ASP A 453 -1.13 22.73 -18.95
C ASP A 453 -1.98 22.80 -20.25
N LYS A 454 -3.18 23.38 -20.13
CA LYS A 454 -4.15 23.46 -21.23
C LYS A 454 -3.67 24.33 -22.39
N THR A 455 -2.72 25.23 -22.16
CA THR A 455 -2.19 26.15 -23.17
C THR A 455 -1.09 25.55 -24.02
N ARG A 456 -0.47 24.46 -23.54
CA ARG A 456 0.55 23.71 -24.29
C ARG A 456 -0.07 22.79 -25.32
N LEU A 457 0.69 22.59 -26.40
CA LEU A 457 0.38 21.68 -27.49
C LEU A 457 0.12 20.28 -26.95
N VAL A 458 -0.98 19.68 -27.39
CA VAL A 458 -1.34 18.33 -26.97
C VAL A 458 -0.52 17.35 -27.78
N ASN A 459 0.25 16.55 -27.06
CA ASN A 459 1.20 15.59 -27.58
C ASN A 459 0.78 14.20 -27.12
N TYR A 460 0.66 13.26 -28.06
CA TYR A 460 0.37 11.86 -27.74
C TYR A 460 1.33 10.95 -28.50
N HIS A 461 1.92 9.99 -27.79
CA HIS A 461 2.82 9.01 -28.39
C HIS A 461 2.02 7.76 -28.75
N ILE A 462 1.96 7.40 -30.02
CA ILE A 462 1.14 6.25 -30.43
C ILE A 462 1.98 4.98 -30.20
N PRO A 463 1.48 3.96 -29.48
CA PRO A 463 2.21 2.71 -29.29
C PRO A 463 2.58 2.00 -30.60
N HIS A 464 3.60 1.14 -30.59
CA HIS A 464 3.92 0.30 -31.75
C HIS A 464 2.72 -0.56 -32.19
N ASN A 465 2.64 -0.85 -33.49
CA ASN A 465 1.55 -1.63 -34.11
C ASN A 465 0.16 -1.11 -33.75
N SER A 466 0.01 0.20 -33.65
CA SER A 466 -1.27 0.83 -33.40
C SER A 466 -1.51 2.03 -34.29
N VAL A 467 -2.76 2.44 -34.36
CA VAL A 467 -3.21 3.53 -35.22
C VAL A 467 -4.12 4.44 -34.43
N THR A 468 -3.90 5.75 -34.53
CA THR A 468 -4.79 6.76 -33.96
C THR A 468 -5.41 7.57 -35.08
N GLN A 469 -6.70 7.85 -34.93
CA GLN A 469 -7.44 8.74 -35.83
C GLN A 469 -7.67 10.08 -35.13
N VAL A 470 -7.38 11.16 -35.86
CA VAL A 470 -7.62 12.54 -35.45
C VAL A 470 -8.59 13.18 -36.43
N PHE A 471 -9.58 13.87 -35.91
CA PHE A 471 -10.58 14.59 -36.69
C PHE A 471 -10.36 16.09 -36.58
N ASP A 472 -10.16 16.76 -37.72
CA ASP A 472 -10.09 18.22 -37.81
C ASP A 472 -11.50 18.77 -38.07
N TYR A 473 -12.06 19.53 -37.12
CA TYR A 473 -13.40 20.11 -37.25
C TYR A 473 -13.47 21.31 -38.21
N LYS A 474 -12.34 22.00 -38.45
CA LYS A 474 -12.27 23.15 -39.35
C LYS A 474 -12.27 22.69 -40.80
N VAL A 475 -11.45 21.69 -41.12
CA VAL A 475 -11.34 21.13 -42.49
C VAL A 475 -12.35 20.00 -42.72
N ARG A 476 -12.94 19.45 -41.65
CA ARG A 476 -13.84 18.27 -41.65
C ARG A 476 -13.20 17.03 -42.27
N THR A 477 -11.90 16.89 -42.06
CA THR A 477 -11.11 15.76 -42.55
C THR A 477 -10.58 14.95 -41.38
N ARG A 478 -10.58 13.63 -41.54
CA ARG A 478 -9.88 12.71 -40.63
C ARG A 478 -8.50 12.43 -41.17
N ARG A 479 -7.51 12.36 -40.28
CA ARG A 479 -6.18 11.86 -40.60
C ARG A 479 -5.80 10.74 -39.63
N THR A 480 -5.20 9.71 -40.19
CA THR A 480 -4.89 8.48 -39.50
C THR A 480 -3.37 8.33 -39.44
N ILE A 481 -2.85 8.08 -38.25
CA ILE A 481 -1.43 8.13 -37.95
C ILE A 481 -1.04 6.79 -37.33
N PHE A 482 0.02 6.18 -37.86
CA PHE A 482 0.57 4.92 -37.37
C PHE A 482 1.56 5.19 -36.23
N GLY A 483 1.55 4.34 -35.21
CA GLY A 483 2.63 4.27 -34.22
C GLY A 483 3.89 3.63 -34.82
N PRO A 484 5.10 3.96 -34.31
CA PRO A 484 5.38 4.68 -33.05
C PRO A 484 5.41 6.21 -33.16
N ASP A 485 4.90 6.79 -34.24
CA ASP A 485 5.00 8.24 -34.43
C ASP A 485 4.23 9.03 -33.35
N LYS A 486 4.68 10.27 -33.13
CA LYS A 486 4.06 11.21 -32.21
C LYS A 486 3.01 12.02 -32.95
N VAL A 487 1.80 12.09 -32.39
CA VAL A 487 0.74 12.97 -32.90
C VAL A 487 0.66 14.24 -32.08
N THR A 488 0.53 15.36 -32.79
CA THR A 488 0.30 16.69 -32.22
C THR A 488 -1.06 17.17 -32.69
N LEU A 489 -1.88 17.67 -31.78
CA LEU A 489 -3.20 18.20 -32.14
C LEU A 489 -3.10 19.68 -32.52
N GLY A 490 -3.73 20.03 -33.63
CA GLY A 490 -4.08 21.41 -33.96
C GLY A 490 -5.17 21.96 -33.04
N PRO A 491 -5.46 23.28 -33.09
CA PRO A 491 -6.50 23.92 -32.28
C PRO A 491 -7.89 23.31 -32.44
N ASP A 492 -8.26 22.98 -33.69
CA ASP A 492 -9.58 22.45 -34.05
C ASP A 492 -9.58 20.92 -34.25
N GLU A 493 -8.49 20.24 -33.88
CA GLU A 493 -8.35 18.79 -34.00
C GLU A 493 -8.68 18.06 -32.71
N GLU A 494 -9.42 16.95 -32.77
CA GLU A 494 -9.67 16.07 -31.63
C GLU A 494 -9.34 14.62 -31.92
N PHE A 495 -9.04 13.85 -30.87
CA PHE A 495 -8.90 12.40 -30.97
C PHE A 495 -10.25 11.74 -31.18
N THR A 496 -10.31 10.81 -32.13
CA THR A 496 -11.44 9.88 -32.22
C THR A 496 -11.32 8.83 -31.12
N VAL A 497 -12.22 8.89 -30.14
CA VAL A 497 -12.25 7.93 -29.03
C VAL A 497 -12.91 6.63 -29.50
N LEU A 498 -12.22 5.50 -29.28
CA LEU A 498 -12.74 4.17 -29.55
C LEU A 498 -13.45 3.63 -28.32
N ASN A 499 -14.65 3.11 -28.54
CA ASN A 499 -15.52 2.55 -27.51
C ASN A 499 -15.67 1.05 -27.79
N LEU A 500 -14.78 0.26 -27.19
CA LEU A 500 -14.70 -1.19 -27.41
C LEU A 500 -15.42 -1.95 -26.30
N SER A 501 -16.03 -3.08 -26.68
CA SER A 501 -16.57 -4.05 -25.73
C SER A 501 -15.45 -4.66 -24.90
N GLY A 502 -15.68 -4.79 -23.60
CA GLY A 502 -14.72 -5.37 -22.66
C GLY A 502 -15.39 -5.98 -21.45
N SER A 503 -14.63 -6.70 -20.65
CA SER A 503 -15.08 -7.29 -19.39
C SER A 503 -14.24 -6.75 -18.23
N ASP A 504 -14.78 -6.77 -17.01
CA ASP A 504 -13.99 -6.45 -15.83
C ASP A 504 -12.90 -7.51 -15.64
N TRP A 505 -11.66 -7.08 -15.48
CA TRP A 505 -10.52 -7.96 -15.23
C TRP A 505 -10.32 -8.12 -13.73
N ASP A 506 -10.44 -9.35 -13.24
CA ASP A 506 -10.17 -9.68 -11.84
C ASP A 506 -8.72 -10.16 -11.68
N PRO A 507 -7.85 -9.43 -10.95
CA PRO A 507 -6.47 -9.84 -10.72
C PRO A 507 -6.33 -11.18 -10.01
N GLN A 508 -7.33 -11.58 -9.21
CA GLN A 508 -7.28 -12.82 -8.42
C GLN A 508 -7.61 -14.06 -9.26
N GLN A 509 -8.36 -13.88 -10.35
CA GLN A 509 -8.77 -14.95 -11.27
C GLN A 509 -8.51 -14.53 -12.72
N PRO A 510 -7.24 -14.42 -13.16
CA PRO A 510 -6.89 -13.88 -14.47
C PRO A 510 -7.38 -14.74 -15.64
N ASN A 511 -7.66 -16.03 -15.38
CA ASN A 511 -8.09 -16.98 -16.39
C ASN A 511 -9.62 -17.01 -16.57
N VAL A 512 -10.39 -16.33 -15.73
CA VAL A 512 -11.86 -16.33 -15.81
C VAL A 512 -12.30 -15.07 -16.55
N CYS A 513 -12.87 -15.26 -17.74
CA CYS A 513 -13.44 -14.14 -18.51
C CYS A 513 -14.87 -13.88 -18.03
N GLN A 514 -15.20 -12.62 -17.76
CA GLN A 514 -16.59 -12.21 -17.50
C GLN A 514 -17.30 -11.83 -18.82
N PRO A 515 -18.64 -11.86 -18.86
CA PRO A 515 -19.38 -11.44 -20.05
C PRO A 515 -19.03 -10.02 -20.47
N LYS A 516 -18.79 -9.81 -21.77
CA LYS A 516 -18.44 -8.48 -22.29
C LYS A 516 -19.61 -7.52 -22.17
N GLN A 517 -19.29 -6.29 -21.79
CA GLN A 517 -20.19 -5.14 -21.77
C GLN A 517 -19.77 -4.17 -22.89
N THR A 518 -20.75 -3.61 -23.58
CA THR A 518 -20.55 -2.59 -24.62
C THR A 518 -20.04 -1.29 -23.99
N ASP A 519 -19.21 -0.52 -24.72
CA ASP A 519 -18.66 0.78 -24.29
C ASP A 519 -17.84 0.75 -22.98
N LYS A 520 -17.21 -0.38 -22.68
CA LYS A 520 -16.43 -0.55 -21.45
C LYS A 520 -14.99 -0.04 -21.59
N ILE A 521 -14.34 -0.36 -22.71
CA ILE A 521 -12.94 0.00 -22.96
C ILE A 521 -12.91 1.25 -23.84
N LYS A 522 -12.42 2.35 -23.27
CA LYS A 522 -12.19 3.61 -24.00
C LYS A 522 -10.72 3.77 -24.34
N ALA A 523 -10.40 3.89 -25.62
CA ALA A 523 -9.02 3.97 -26.11
C ALA A 523 -8.84 5.11 -27.13
N LEU A 524 -7.62 5.67 -27.21
CA LEU A 524 -7.24 6.69 -28.19
C LEU A 524 -6.53 6.11 -29.42
N TYR A 525 -6.21 4.82 -29.40
CA TYR A 525 -5.57 4.10 -30.49
C TYR A 525 -6.24 2.75 -30.68
N LEU A 526 -6.23 2.28 -31.92
CA LEU A 526 -6.60 0.93 -32.30
C LEU A 526 -5.33 0.10 -32.41
N PHE A 527 -5.24 -0.99 -31.65
CA PHE A 527 -4.15 -1.94 -31.78
C PHE A 527 -4.40 -2.84 -33.00
N LEU A 528 -3.42 -2.93 -33.91
CA LEU A 528 -3.54 -3.70 -35.15
C LEU A 528 -3.27 -5.20 -34.95
N GLY A 529 -2.69 -5.62 -33.82
CA GLY A 529 -2.36 -7.01 -33.54
C GLY A 529 -0.91 -7.38 -33.90
N PRO A 530 -0.56 -8.68 -33.81
CA PRO A 530 -1.41 -9.80 -33.39
C PRO A 530 -1.77 -9.75 -31.90
N SER A 531 -3.00 -10.15 -31.55
CA SER A 531 -3.49 -10.23 -30.17
C SER A 531 -4.50 -11.36 -30.01
N ASN A 532 -4.91 -11.62 -28.78
CA ASN A 532 -5.96 -12.57 -28.46
C ASN A 532 -7.18 -11.87 -27.83
N LEU A 533 -8.35 -12.47 -28.02
CA LEU A 533 -9.63 -11.97 -27.54
C LEU A 533 -10.36 -13.08 -26.80
N SER A 534 -10.54 -12.95 -25.49
CA SER A 534 -11.36 -13.87 -24.71
C SER A 534 -12.85 -13.51 -24.79
N ASP A 535 -13.73 -14.50 -24.75
CA ASP A 535 -15.19 -14.34 -24.80
C ASP A 535 -15.88 -15.50 -24.08
N VAL A 536 -17.09 -15.27 -23.58
CA VAL A 536 -17.91 -16.30 -22.91
C VAL A 536 -19.25 -16.46 -23.62
N VAL A 537 -19.41 -17.61 -24.27
CA VAL A 537 -20.61 -17.95 -25.04
C VAL A 537 -21.43 -18.99 -24.29
N LYS A 538 -22.64 -18.60 -23.88
CA LYS A 538 -23.65 -19.53 -23.37
C LYS A 538 -24.37 -20.19 -24.54
N VAL A 539 -24.39 -21.51 -24.55
CA VAL A 539 -24.94 -22.36 -25.62
C VAL A 539 -25.82 -23.47 -25.04
N GLU A 540 -26.71 -23.99 -25.88
CA GLU A 540 -27.57 -25.12 -25.54
C GLU A 540 -27.43 -26.16 -26.65
N THR A 541 -27.20 -27.41 -26.25
CA THR A 541 -27.09 -28.55 -27.18
C THR A 541 -28.48 -29.07 -27.58
N ARG A 542 -28.54 -29.95 -28.58
CA ARG A 542 -29.80 -30.60 -29.03
C ARG A 542 -30.52 -31.33 -27.90
N ASP A 543 -29.77 -31.87 -26.94
CA ASP A 543 -30.31 -32.61 -25.79
C ASP A 543 -30.57 -31.69 -24.58
N HIS A 544 -30.69 -30.37 -24.81
CA HIS A 544 -30.96 -29.34 -23.81
C HIS A 544 -29.90 -29.19 -22.70
N ALA A 545 -28.69 -29.70 -22.90
CA ALA A 545 -27.58 -29.44 -21.99
C ALA A 545 -27.09 -28.00 -22.19
N ARG A 546 -27.16 -27.18 -21.14
CA ARG A 546 -26.71 -25.79 -21.12
C ARG A 546 -25.23 -25.70 -20.73
N LEU A 547 -24.43 -25.13 -21.63
CA LEU A 547 -22.99 -25.00 -21.48
C LEU A 547 -22.58 -23.54 -21.53
N SER A 548 -21.53 -23.21 -20.79
CA SER A 548 -20.80 -21.95 -20.88
C SER A 548 -19.43 -22.26 -21.46
N LEU A 549 -19.15 -21.72 -22.63
CA LEU A 549 -17.88 -21.89 -23.33
C LEU A 549 -17.06 -20.63 -23.16
N GLN A 550 -15.87 -20.74 -22.58
CA GLN A 550 -14.88 -19.68 -22.61
C GLN A 550 -13.95 -19.92 -23.79
N LEU A 551 -14.01 -19.01 -24.77
CA LEU A 551 -13.29 -19.09 -26.03
C LEU A 551 -12.26 -17.96 -26.10
N SER A 552 -11.13 -18.23 -26.74
CA SER A 552 -10.11 -17.24 -27.07
C SER A 552 -9.93 -17.23 -28.58
N TYR A 553 -9.96 -16.05 -29.19
CA TYR A 553 -9.80 -15.85 -30.62
C TYR A 553 -8.50 -15.12 -30.86
N ASP A 554 -7.61 -15.67 -31.69
CA ASP A 554 -6.43 -14.95 -32.13
C ASP A 554 -6.78 -14.11 -33.35
N TRP A 555 -6.41 -12.84 -33.31
CA TRP A 555 -6.80 -11.86 -34.30
C TRP A 555 -5.69 -10.88 -34.63
N TYR A 556 -5.75 -10.35 -35.85
CA TYR A 556 -4.96 -9.22 -36.30
C TYR A 556 -5.74 -8.46 -37.38
N PHE A 557 -5.35 -7.20 -37.62
CA PHE A 557 -5.84 -6.41 -38.74
C PHE A 557 -4.88 -6.55 -39.92
N ASP A 558 -5.42 -6.91 -41.07
CA ASP A 558 -4.66 -7.05 -42.31
C ASP A 558 -4.45 -5.66 -42.95
N VAL A 559 -3.42 -4.96 -42.48
CA VAL A 559 -3.05 -3.60 -42.90
C VAL A 559 -1.55 -3.53 -43.14
N GLU A 560 -1.15 -3.08 -44.33
CA GLU A 560 0.26 -2.84 -44.64
C GLU A 560 0.78 -1.60 -43.89
N GLU A 561 2.03 -1.66 -43.42
CA GLU A 561 2.66 -0.53 -42.73
C GLU A 561 2.63 0.72 -43.62
N ARG A 562 2.10 1.82 -43.06
CA ARG A 562 1.98 3.16 -43.70
C ARG A 562 0.89 3.29 -44.78
N ASN A 563 0.03 2.28 -44.99
CA ASN A 563 -1.11 2.42 -45.88
C ASN A 563 -2.32 3.10 -45.18
N ILE A 564 -2.41 4.42 -45.31
CA ILE A 564 -3.43 5.24 -44.63
C ILE A 564 -4.85 4.88 -45.05
N ALA A 565 -5.07 4.61 -46.34
CA ALA A 565 -6.39 4.25 -46.85
C ALA A 565 -6.88 2.93 -46.25
N GLN A 566 -5.96 1.98 -46.03
CA GLN A 566 -6.31 0.71 -45.42
C GLN A 566 -6.59 0.84 -43.92
N ALA A 567 -5.81 1.64 -43.22
CA ALA A 567 -6.00 1.89 -41.79
C ALA A 567 -7.31 2.63 -41.48
N ASP A 568 -7.77 3.50 -42.39
CA ASP A 568 -9.06 4.18 -42.28
C ASP A 568 -10.24 3.19 -42.22
N GLU A 569 -10.16 2.08 -42.95
CA GLU A 569 -11.21 1.06 -42.96
C GLU A 569 -11.34 0.34 -41.62
N CYS A 570 -10.25 0.23 -40.84
CA CYS A 570 -10.29 -0.40 -39.51
C CYS A 570 -11.22 0.34 -38.54
N PHE A 571 -11.44 1.64 -38.76
CA PHE A 571 -12.34 2.48 -37.95
C PHE A 571 -13.79 2.48 -38.44
N ASN A 572 -14.13 1.80 -39.55
CA ASN A 572 -15.51 1.72 -40.05
C ASN A 572 -16.44 1.01 -39.05
N VAL A 573 -15.90 0.07 -38.27
CA VAL A 573 -16.63 -0.63 -37.22
C VAL A 573 -16.20 -0.04 -35.86
N PRO A 574 -17.09 0.66 -35.15
CA PRO A 574 -16.73 1.37 -33.92
C PRO A 574 -16.34 0.42 -32.78
N ASP A 575 -16.99 -0.73 -32.70
CA ASP A 575 -16.71 -1.78 -31.71
C ASP A 575 -16.44 -3.12 -32.41
N PHE A 576 -15.22 -3.26 -32.96
CA PHE A 576 -14.83 -4.50 -33.66
C PHE A 576 -14.82 -5.71 -32.72
N VAL A 577 -14.55 -5.51 -31.43
CA VAL A 577 -14.52 -6.59 -30.43
C VAL A 577 -15.92 -7.14 -30.21
N GLY A 578 -16.89 -6.25 -29.98
CA GLY A 578 -18.29 -6.63 -29.79
C GLY A 578 -18.88 -7.29 -31.03
N ASP A 579 -18.62 -6.73 -32.21
CA ASP A 579 -19.11 -7.27 -33.48
C ASP A 579 -18.51 -8.66 -33.79
N CYS A 580 -17.20 -8.83 -33.59
CA CYS A 580 -16.52 -10.10 -33.76
C CYS A 580 -17.07 -11.18 -32.81
N CYS A 581 -17.12 -10.89 -31.50
CA CYS A 581 -17.66 -11.81 -30.50
C CYS A 581 -19.12 -12.16 -30.77
N SER A 582 -19.96 -11.18 -31.12
CA SER A 582 -21.38 -11.41 -31.42
C SER A 582 -21.57 -12.33 -32.64
N CYS A 583 -20.81 -12.09 -33.72
CA CYS A 583 -20.84 -12.90 -34.93
C CYS A 583 -20.41 -14.36 -34.64
N ILE A 584 -19.28 -14.54 -33.95
CA ILE A 584 -18.76 -15.86 -33.60
C ILE A 584 -19.72 -16.58 -32.65
N ALA A 585 -20.20 -15.92 -31.60
CA ALA A 585 -21.16 -16.48 -30.66
C ALA A 585 -22.45 -16.97 -31.34
N SER A 586 -22.94 -16.23 -32.34
CA SER A 586 -24.12 -16.61 -33.12
C SER A 586 -23.87 -17.90 -33.94
N ARG A 587 -22.73 -17.99 -34.62
CA ARG A 587 -22.32 -19.19 -35.39
C ARG A 587 -22.14 -20.42 -34.50
N VAL A 588 -21.50 -20.24 -33.35
CA VAL A 588 -21.28 -21.29 -32.35
C VAL A 588 -22.61 -21.79 -31.78
N ARG A 589 -23.52 -20.89 -31.39
CA ARG A 589 -24.86 -21.25 -30.89
C ARG A 589 -25.66 -22.03 -31.93
N ALA A 590 -25.66 -21.59 -33.18
CA ALA A 590 -26.41 -22.24 -34.25
C ALA A 590 -25.92 -23.67 -34.50
N THR A 591 -24.61 -23.89 -34.50
CA THR A 591 -24.03 -25.21 -34.76
C THR A 591 -24.25 -26.16 -33.59
N ILE A 592 -24.01 -25.71 -32.34
CA ILE A 592 -24.13 -26.55 -31.14
C ILE A 592 -25.59 -26.97 -30.87
N ALA A 593 -26.56 -26.12 -31.20
CA ALA A 593 -27.98 -26.46 -31.07
C ALA A 593 -28.39 -27.68 -31.90
N SER A 594 -27.65 -28.00 -32.96
CA SER A 594 -27.91 -29.17 -33.83
C SER A 594 -27.25 -30.48 -33.35
N VAL A 595 -26.35 -30.41 -32.37
CA VAL A 595 -25.45 -31.49 -31.96
C VAL A 595 -25.79 -32.00 -30.55
N SER A 596 -25.66 -33.30 -30.30
CA SER A 596 -25.84 -33.90 -28.97
C SER A 596 -24.67 -33.57 -28.02
N PHE A 597 -24.93 -33.58 -26.71
CA PHE A 597 -23.92 -33.21 -25.72
C PHE A 597 -22.69 -34.13 -25.76
N GLU A 598 -22.89 -35.45 -25.87
CA GLU A 598 -21.77 -36.41 -25.89
C GLU A 598 -20.88 -36.25 -27.14
N TYR A 599 -21.49 -36.04 -28.30
CA TYR A 599 -20.74 -35.83 -29.54
C TYR A 599 -19.97 -34.50 -29.50
N PHE A 600 -20.59 -33.45 -28.94
CA PHE A 600 -19.91 -32.18 -28.70
C PHE A 600 -18.75 -32.33 -27.72
N HIS A 601 -18.92 -33.05 -26.61
CA HIS A 601 -17.87 -33.25 -25.61
C HIS A 601 -16.64 -33.99 -26.18
N LYS A 602 -16.82 -34.96 -27.08
CA LYS A 602 -15.71 -35.69 -27.72
C LYS A 602 -15.02 -34.89 -28.84
N ASN A 603 -15.78 -34.09 -29.60
CA ASN A 603 -15.31 -33.44 -30.83
C ASN A 603 -15.36 -31.90 -30.77
N SER A 604 -15.35 -31.32 -29.56
CA SER A 604 -15.58 -29.88 -29.31
C SER A 604 -14.68 -28.98 -30.16
N ALA A 605 -13.39 -29.29 -30.26
CA ALA A 605 -12.42 -28.53 -31.06
C ALA A 605 -12.77 -28.52 -32.55
N SER A 606 -13.12 -29.67 -33.13
CA SER A 606 -13.46 -29.77 -34.56
C SER A 606 -14.79 -29.09 -34.89
N ILE A 607 -15.78 -29.22 -34.00
CA ILE A 607 -17.10 -28.61 -34.18
C ILE A 607 -17.01 -27.09 -34.08
N LEU A 608 -16.28 -26.56 -33.10
CA LEU A 608 -16.12 -25.11 -32.95
C LEU A 608 -15.31 -24.50 -34.10
N ARG A 609 -14.25 -25.17 -34.56
CA ARG A 609 -13.47 -24.71 -35.71
C ARG A 609 -14.32 -24.66 -36.99
N SER A 610 -15.06 -25.72 -37.30
CA SER A 610 -15.96 -25.76 -38.46
C SER A 610 -17.13 -24.77 -38.33
N ALA A 611 -17.67 -24.57 -37.14
CA ALA A 611 -18.75 -23.60 -36.89
C ALA A 611 -18.33 -22.16 -37.21
N VAL A 612 -17.12 -21.77 -36.82
CA VAL A 612 -16.71 -20.36 -36.91
C VAL A 612 -16.09 -20.03 -38.25
N PHE A 613 -15.17 -20.85 -38.76
CA PHE A 613 -14.52 -20.61 -40.04
C PHE A 613 -15.39 -21.03 -41.23
N GLY A 614 -16.36 -21.93 -41.01
CA GLY A 614 -17.09 -22.58 -42.08
C GLY A 614 -16.25 -23.65 -42.78
N ASN A 615 -16.88 -24.39 -43.68
CA ASN A 615 -16.19 -25.42 -44.47
C ASN A 615 -15.83 -24.88 -45.86
N ASP A 616 -14.69 -25.31 -46.38
CA ASP A 616 -14.28 -25.18 -47.78
C ASP A 616 -15.05 -26.14 -48.68
N ASP A 617 -14.91 -25.97 -50.00
CA ASP A 617 -15.56 -26.81 -51.02
C ASP A 617 -15.21 -28.31 -50.89
N ASN A 618 -14.10 -28.62 -50.20
CA ASN A 618 -13.64 -29.98 -49.89
C ASN A 618 -14.11 -30.51 -48.52
N GLY A 619 -14.98 -29.78 -47.81
CA GLY A 619 -15.52 -30.16 -46.50
C GLY A 619 -14.57 -29.99 -45.31
N GLN A 620 -13.40 -29.37 -45.50
CA GLN A 620 -12.45 -29.04 -44.43
C GLN A 620 -12.72 -27.63 -43.87
N PRO A 621 -12.44 -27.35 -42.59
CA PRO A 621 -12.63 -26.01 -42.05
C PRO A 621 -11.67 -25.01 -42.69
N LYS A 622 -12.18 -23.82 -43.03
CA LYS A 622 -11.38 -22.69 -43.53
C LYS A 622 -10.27 -22.31 -42.54
N ALA A 623 -9.15 -21.80 -43.06
CA ALA A 623 -7.99 -21.43 -42.24
C ALA A 623 -8.20 -20.14 -41.43
N GLU A 624 -9.05 -19.22 -41.89
CA GLU A 624 -9.24 -17.91 -41.27
C GLU A 624 -10.65 -17.36 -41.53
N LEU A 625 -11.11 -16.48 -40.63
CA LEU A 625 -12.37 -15.74 -40.78
C LEU A 625 -12.04 -14.26 -40.99
N ARG A 626 -12.39 -13.73 -42.16
CA ARG A 626 -12.17 -12.34 -42.53
C ARG A 626 -13.44 -11.51 -42.42
N PHE A 627 -13.34 -10.35 -41.78
CA PHE A 627 -14.38 -9.33 -41.74
C PHE A 627 -14.06 -8.25 -42.80
N PRO A 628 -14.81 -8.17 -43.90
CA PRO A 628 -14.49 -7.25 -44.99
C PRO A 628 -14.69 -5.78 -44.62
N SER A 629 -15.55 -5.48 -43.65
CA SER A 629 -15.90 -4.10 -43.27
C SER A 629 -14.77 -3.33 -42.58
N ASN A 630 -13.90 -4.03 -41.84
CA ASN A 630 -12.82 -3.44 -41.03
C ASN A 630 -11.46 -4.14 -41.20
N ARG A 631 -11.34 -5.10 -42.12
CA ARG A 631 -10.14 -5.95 -42.34
C ARG A 631 -9.66 -6.74 -41.11
N LEU A 632 -10.55 -7.01 -40.15
CA LEU A 632 -10.22 -7.90 -39.04
C LEU A 632 -10.11 -9.34 -39.54
N VAL A 633 -9.04 -10.02 -39.17
CA VAL A 633 -8.81 -11.44 -39.48
C VAL A 633 -8.69 -12.21 -38.18
N VAL A 634 -9.49 -13.27 -38.04
CA VAL A 634 -9.38 -14.24 -36.95
C VAL A 634 -8.70 -15.49 -37.51
N THR A 635 -7.60 -15.92 -36.88
CA THR A 635 -6.75 -17.03 -37.36
C THR A 635 -7.02 -18.33 -36.65
N SER A 636 -7.24 -18.27 -35.34
CA SER A 636 -7.34 -19.44 -34.47
C SER A 636 -8.37 -19.23 -33.38
N ILE A 637 -8.92 -20.34 -32.91
CA ILE A 637 -9.92 -20.38 -31.85
C ILE A 637 -9.48 -21.46 -30.87
N ASP A 638 -9.24 -21.01 -29.65
CA ASP A 638 -8.84 -21.84 -28.54
C ASP A 638 -9.96 -21.94 -27.52
N ILE A 639 -10.21 -23.16 -27.06
CA ILE A 639 -11.19 -23.43 -26.01
C ILE A 639 -10.44 -23.39 -24.69
N GLN A 640 -10.71 -22.35 -23.88
CA GLN A 640 -10.09 -22.22 -22.57
C GLN A 640 -10.84 -23.07 -21.54
N GLU A 641 -12.17 -23.01 -21.55
CA GLU A 641 -12.99 -23.74 -20.58
C GLU A 641 -14.36 -24.11 -21.14
N ILE A 642 -14.86 -25.30 -20.78
CA ILE A 642 -16.22 -25.76 -21.05
C ILE A 642 -16.87 -26.10 -19.72
N VAL A 643 -17.84 -25.29 -19.29
CA VAL A 643 -18.55 -25.49 -18.02
C VAL A 643 -20.01 -25.85 -18.29
N VAL A 644 -20.47 -26.95 -17.68
CA VAL A 644 -21.90 -27.28 -17.65
C VAL A 644 -22.59 -26.38 -16.63
N ILE A 645 -23.55 -25.58 -17.08
CA ILE A 645 -24.25 -24.61 -16.22
C ILE A 645 -25.19 -25.34 -15.25
N ASP A 646 -25.85 -26.40 -15.70
CA ASP A 646 -26.77 -27.17 -14.86
C ASP A 646 -26.03 -28.11 -13.90
N ASP A 647 -26.25 -27.89 -12.59
CA ASP A 647 -25.59 -28.63 -11.51
C ASP A 647 -25.96 -30.11 -11.51
N LYS A 648 -27.21 -30.46 -11.89
CA LYS A 648 -27.66 -31.85 -11.95
C LYS A 648 -26.88 -32.66 -12.99
N THR A 649 -26.70 -32.10 -14.19
CA THR A 649 -25.86 -32.71 -15.22
C THR A 649 -24.39 -32.81 -14.81
N ARG A 650 -23.88 -31.83 -14.06
CA ARG A 650 -22.49 -31.86 -13.54
C ARG A 650 -22.30 -32.99 -12.53
N GLU A 651 -23.25 -33.19 -11.62
CA GLU A 651 -23.24 -34.30 -10.66
C GLU A 651 -23.36 -35.66 -11.37
N ALA A 652 -24.22 -35.79 -12.37
CA ALA A 652 -24.34 -37.01 -13.18
C ALA A 652 -23.02 -37.35 -13.89
N LEU A 653 -22.30 -36.36 -14.42
CA LEU A 653 -20.98 -36.57 -15.01
C LEU A 653 -19.94 -37.01 -13.97
N LYS A 654 -19.93 -36.42 -12.77
CA LYS A 654 -19.05 -36.86 -11.68
C LYS A 654 -19.30 -38.31 -11.28
N GLN A 655 -20.57 -38.72 -11.20
CA GLN A 655 -20.93 -40.12 -10.93
C GLN A 655 -20.45 -41.04 -12.06
N SER A 656 -20.61 -40.65 -13.32
CA SER A 656 -20.13 -41.41 -14.47
C SER A 656 -18.60 -41.60 -14.44
N VAL A 657 -17.83 -40.55 -14.13
CA VAL A 657 -16.36 -40.64 -13.99
C VAL A 657 -15.98 -41.55 -12.82
N LYS A 658 -16.68 -41.47 -11.68
CA LYS A 658 -16.45 -42.36 -10.53
C LYS A 658 -16.63 -43.83 -10.92
N VAL A 659 -17.72 -44.15 -11.62
CA VAL A 659 -17.98 -45.52 -12.11
C VAL A 659 -16.91 -45.97 -13.11
N ALA A 660 -16.45 -45.09 -14.01
CA ALA A 660 -15.38 -45.41 -14.94
C ALA A 660 -14.06 -45.74 -14.21
N ILE A 661 -13.68 -44.95 -13.20
CA ILE A 661 -12.50 -45.22 -12.37
C ILE A 661 -12.65 -46.57 -11.64
N GLU A 662 -13.82 -46.83 -11.06
CA GLU A 662 -14.11 -48.09 -10.39
C GLU A 662 -13.97 -49.29 -11.34
N ILE A 663 -14.52 -49.22 -12.56
CA ILE A 663 -14.36 -50.25 -13.59
C ILE A 663 -12.89 -50.46 -13.94
N THR A 664 -12.12 -49.38 -14.16
CA THR A 664 -10.68 -49.53 -14.47
C THR A 664 -9.89 -50.13 -13.31
N THR A 665 -10.26 -49.80 -12.07
CA THR A 665 -9.60 -50.32 -10.86
C THR A 665 -9.92 -51.80 -10.67
N GLN A 666 -11.19 -52.19 -10.82
CA GLN A 666 -11.62 -53.60 -10.80
C GLN A 666 -10.98 -54.39 -11.94
N GLY A 667 -10.84 -53.80 -13.12
CA GLY A 667 -10.13 -54.39 -14.25
C GLY A 667 -8.64 -54.63 -13.97
N GLN A 668 -7.95 -53.65 -13.38
CA GLN A 668 -6.57 -53.80 -12.95
C GLN A 668 -6.41 -54.85 -11.84
N GLU A 669 -7.30 -54.84 -10.85
CA GLU A 669 -7.32 -55.83 -9.76
C GLU A 669 -7.53 -57.24 -10.30
N ALA A 670 -8.50 -57.44 -11.20
CA ALA A 670 -8.75 -58.72 -11.85
C ALA A 670 -7.54 -59.20 -12.66
N THR A 671 -6.89 -58.29 -13.39
CA THR A 671 -5.68 -58.61 -14.17
C THR A 671 -4.52 -59.01 -13.25
N ALA A 672 -4.30 -58.27 -12.16
CA ALA A 672 -3.26 -58.57 -11.18
C ALA A 672 -3.50 -59.90 -10.47
N ARG A 673 -4.76 -60.21 -10.09
CA ARG A 673 -5.15 -61.52 -9.54
C ARG A 673 -4.89 -62.64 -10.54
N GLN A 674 -5.27 -62.44 -11.80
CA GLN A 674 -5.04 -63.44 -12.85
C GLN A 674 -3.54 -63.71 -13.07
N GLU A 675 -2.71 -62.67 -13.13
CA GLU A 675 -1.26 -62.83 -13.22
C GLU A 675 -0.66 -63.53 -12.00
N ALA A 676 -1.14 -63.20 -10.79
CA ALA A 676 -0.71 -63.86 -9.56
C ALA A 676 -1.06 -65.36 -9.60
N SER A 677 -2.27 -65.72 -10.03
CA SER A 677 -2.68 -67.12 -10.20
C SER A 677 -1.88 -67.85 -11.27
N VAL A 678 -1.55 -67.19 -12.40
CA VAL A 678 -0.67 -67.78 -13.43
C VAL A 678 0.75 -68.00 -12.88
N ARG A 679 1.30 -67.04 -12.13
CA ARG A 679 2.60 -67.20 -11.45
C ARG A 679 2.60 -68.34 -10.43
N GLU A 680 1.53 -68.46 -9.66
CA GLU A 680 1.36 -69.55 -8.70
C GLU A 680 1.29 -70.92 -9.40
N GLN A 681 0.48 -71.05 -10.45
CA GLN A 681 0.37 -72.30 -11.23
C GLN A 681 1.67 -72.68 -11.92
N THR A 682 2.39 -71.71 -12.50
CA THR A 682 3.70 -71.97 -13.13
C THR A 682 4.76 -72.36 -12.10
N ALA A 683 4.78 -71.73 -10.92
CA ALA A 683 5.67 -72.11 -9.82
C ALA A 683 5.36 -73.52 -9.30
N ARG A 684 4.07 -73.85 -9.11
CA ARG A 684 3.62 -75.18 -8.71
C ARG A 684 3.99 -76.25 -9.74
N GLY A 685 3.73 -76.00 -11.03
CA GLY A 685 4.11 -76.91 -12.10
C GLY A 685 5.62 -77.13 -12.21
N LYS A 686 6.43 -76.09 -11.98
CA LYS A 686 7.90 -76.22 -11.90
C LYS A 686 8.34 -77.07 -10.70
N LEU A 687 7.76 -76.84 -9.52
CA LEU A 687 8.05 -77.60 -8.31
C LEU A 687 7.70 -79.08 -8.49
N GLU A 688 6.51 -79.39 -9.01
CA GLU A 688 6.07 -80.77 -9.26
C GLU A 688 6.98 -81.47 -10.28
N ARG A 689 7.37 -80.78 -11.36
CA ARG A 689 8.33 -81.31 -12.33
C ARG A 689 9.70 -81.58 -11.69
N GLN A 690 10.18 -80.66 -10.85
CA GLN A 690 11.43 -80.84 -10.13
C GLN A 690 11.37 -82.02 -9.15
N GLN A 691 10.27 -82.17 -8.40
CA GLN A 691 10.04 -83.33 -7.53
C GLN A 691 10.04 -84.65 -8.30
N ILE A 692 9.42 -84.69 -9.49
CA ILE A 692 9.43 -85.88 -10.35
C ILE A 692 10.84 -86.16 -10.84
N GLN A 693 11.59 -85.13 -11.23
CA GLN A 693 12.97 -85.28 -11.71
C GLN A 693 13.91 -85.76 -10.59
N ASP A 694 13.77 -85.21 -9.38
CA ASP A 694 14.50 -85.65 -8.19
C ASP A 694 14.15 -87.10 -7.84
N LYS A 695 12.85 -87.46 -7.83
CA LYS A 695 12.40 -88.86 -7.64
C LYS A 695 12.95 -89.79 -8.72
N SER A 696 12.93 -89.38 -9.99
CA SER A 696 13.49 -90.16 -11.09
C SER A 696 14.99 -90.37 -10.91
N SER A 697 15.74 -89.33 -10.53
CA SER A 697 17.18 -89.43 -10.26
C SER A 697 17.48 -90.36 -9.09
N SER A 698 16.66 -90.31 -8.03
CA SER A 698 16.73 -91.22 -6.89
C SER A 698 16.46 -92.67 -7.31
N GLU A 699 15.43 -92.91 -8.12
CA GLU A 699 15.12 -94.24 -8.66
C GLU A 699 16.21 -94.76 -9.60
N VAL A 700 16.90 -93.90 -10.36
CA VAL A 700 18.08 -94.30 -11.14
C VAL A 700 19.23 -94.78 -10.24
N GLN A 701 19.51 -94.07 -9.14
CA GLN A 701 20.52 -94.53 -8.17
C GLN A 701 20.06 -95.78 -7.43
N ARG A 702 18.77 -95.87 -7.10
CA ARG A 702 18.16 -97.05 -6.48
C ARG A 702 18.27 -98.28 -7.37
N LYS A 703 18.07 -98.14 -8.67
CA LYS A 703 18.31 -99.21 -9.65
C LYS A 703 19.75 -99.70 -9.58
N LYS A 704 20.74 -98.80 -9.55
CA LYS A 704 22.16 -99.19 -9.42
C LYS A 704 22.45 -99.91 -8.11
N LEU A 705 21.86 -99.45 -7.00
CA LEU A 705 21.93 -100.12 -5.70
C LEU A 705 21.37 -101.55 -5.81
N ILE A 706 20.16 -101.71 -6.37
CA ILE A 706 19.52 -103.01 -6.55
C ILE A 706 20.34 -103.92 -7.49
N GLU A 707 20.91 -103.38 -8.57
CA GLU A 707 21.83 -104.13 -9.45
C GLU A 707 23.07 -104.61 -8.68
N ALA A 708 23.67 -103.75 -7.86
CA ALA A 708 24.79 -104.15 -7.00
C ALA A 708 24.37 -105.18 -5.94
N GLU A 709 23.21 -105.01 -5.29
CA GLU A 709 22.66 -105.96 -4.32
C GLU A 709 22.36 -107.31 -4.95
N THR A 710 21.76 -107.35 -6.14
CA THR A 710 21.48 -108.58 -6.88
C THR A 710 22.75 -109.26 -7.36
N GLN A 711 23.76 -108.50 -7.80
CA GLN A 711 25.10 -109.04 -8.08
C GLN A 711 25.74 -109.64 -6.82
N CYS A 712 25.72 -108.93 -5.70
CA CYS A 712 26.20 -109.43 -4.42
C CYS A 712 25.44 -110.68 -3.96
N ALA A 713 24.10 -110.70 -4.11
CA ALA A 713 23.27 -111.85 -3.78
C ALA A 713 23.56 -113.06 -4.69
N SER A 714 23.78 -112.82 -5.99
CA SER A 714 24.20 -113.85 -6.95
C SER A 714 25.58 -114.41 -6.61
N ILE A 715 26.55 -113.55 -6.29
CA ILE A 715 27.90 -113.96 -5.84
C ILE A 715 27.80 -114.75 -4.53
N ALA A 716 26.99 -114.30 -3.57
CA ALA A 716 26.80 -115.00 -2.31
C ALA A 716 26.13 -116.37 -2.51
N SER A 717 25.11 -116.46 -3.36
CA SER A 717 24.41 -117.70 -3.68
C SER A 717 25.31 -118.68 -4.43
N THR A 718 25.99 -118.22 -5.49
CA THR A 718 26.96 -119.03 -6.24
C THR A 718 28.17 -119.42 -5.39
N GLY A 719 28.65 -118.53 -4.52
CA GLY A 719 29.70 -118.81 -3.54
C GLY A 719 29.29 -119.89 -2.56
N ARG A 720 28.07 -119.82 -2.00
CA ARG A 720 27.50 -120.82 -1.10
C ARG A 720 27.33 -122.16 -1.79
N ALA A 721 26.71 -122.20 -2.97
CA ALA A 721 26.51 -123.42 -3.75
C ALA A 721 27.84 -124.05 -4.18
N LYS A 722 28.82 -123.25 -4.61
CA LYS A 722 30.16 -123.73 -4.99
C LYS A 722 30.94 -124.25 -3.78
N ALA A 723 30.87 -123.58 -2.64
CA ALA A 723 31.48 -124.05 -1.40
C ALA A 723 30.85 -125.37 -0.94
N GLU A 724 29.53 -125.48 -0.96
CA GLU A 724 28.82 -126.70 -0.58
C GLU A 724 29.07 -127.85 -1.55
N ALA A 725 29.05 -127.60 -2.86
CA ALA A 725 29.38 -128.60 -3.88
C ALA A 725 30.84 -129.07 -3.76
N ARG A 726 31.79 -128.16 -3.51
CA ARG A 726 33.19 -128.53 -3.24
C ARG A 726 33.32 -129.33 -1.95
N ALA A 727 32.64 -128.95 -0.88
CA ALA A 727 32.65 -129.70 0.37
C ALA A 727 32.10 -131.12 0.19
N ARG A 728 30.98 -131.29 -0.53
CA ARG A 728 30.42 -132.61 -0.87
C ARG A 728 31.34 -133.42 -1.77
N ALA A 729 31.97 -132.80 -2.78
CA ALA A 729 32.91 -133.49 -3.65
C ALA A 729 34.13 -134.00 -2.87
N VAL A 730 34.70 -133.19 -1.98
CA VAL A 730 35.81 -133.58 -1.10
C VAL A 730 35.38 -134.70 -0.14
N ALA A 731 34.19 -134.60 0.46
CA ALA A 731 33.64 -135.67 1.29
C ALA A 731 33.49 -136.99 0.52
N ALA A 732 32.92 -136.95 -0.69
CA ALA A 732 32.77 -138.13 -1.54
C ALA A 732 34.12 -138.73 -1.98
N THR A 733 35.15 -137.93 -2.24
CA THR A 733 36.50 -138.45 -2.51
C THR A 733 37.09 -139.16 -1.29
N ILE A 734 36.89 -138.63 -0.08
CA ILE A 734 37.35 -139.26 1.17
C ILE A 734 36.61 -140.59 1.40
N ASP A 735 35.28 -140.62 1.21
CA ASP A 735 34.48 -141.83 1.33
C ASP A 735 34.87 -142.89 0.28
N GLY A 736 35.18 -142.45 -0.95
CA GLY A 736 35.71 -143.31 -2.01
C GLY A 736 37.05 -143.95 -1.65
N ASP A 737 37.99 -143.14 -1.15
CA ASP A 737 39.30 -143.63 -0.69
C ASP A 737 39.16 -144.60 0.50
N LEU A 738 38.28 -144.28 1.47
CA LEU A 738 37.96 -145.16 2.60
C LEU A 738 37.34 -146.49 2.13
N SER A 739 36.45 -146.45 1.15
CA SER A 739 35.81 -147.66 0.61
C SER A 739 36.83 -148.58 -0.07
N VAL A 740 37.80 -148.01 -0.81
CA VAL A 740 38.90 -148.78 -1.40
C VAL A 740 39.80 -149.38 -0.33
N GLN A 741 40.11 -148.63 0.74
CA GLN A 741 40.88 -149.17 1.86
C GLN A 741 40.14 -150.29 2.60
N LEU A 742 38.84 -150.10 2.88
CA LEU A 742 38.00 -151.14 3.48
C LEU A 742 37.96 -152.39 2.60
N ALA A 743 37.75 -152.25 1.29
CA ALA A 743 37.74 -153.39 0.36
C ALA A 743 39.09 -154.14 0.38
N ARG A 744 40.23 -153.45 0.46
CA ARG A 744 41.55 -154.09 0.61
C ARG A 744 41.68 -154.87 1.91
N ILE A 745 41.21 -154.30 3.03
CA ILE A 745 41.23 -154.98 4.33
C ILE A 745 40.30 -156.20 4.34
N HIS A 746 39.10 -156.08 3.77
CA HIS A 746 38.16 -157.19 3.63
C HIS A 746 38.71 -158.30 2.75
N ALA A 747 39.30 -157.98 1.59
CA ALA A 747 39.95 -158.97 0.73
C ALA A 747 41.09 -159.70 1.46
N ALA A 748 41.93 -158.99 2.21
CA ALA A 748 42.99 -159.61 3.02
C ALA A 748 42.43 -160.50 4.14
N LYS A 749 41.33 -160.09 4.79
CA LYS A 749 40.63 -160.90 5.79
C LYS A 749 40.09 -162.19 5.16
N ASP A 750 39.40 -162.08 4.03
CA ASP A 750 38.78 -163.23 3.37
C ASP A 750 39.85 -164.19 2.83
N GLU A 751 40.96 -163.68 2.29
CA GLU A 751 42.13 -164.50 1.88
C GLU A 751 42.69 -165.32 3.06
N VAL A 752 42.88 -164.72 4.23
CA VAL A 752 43.34 -165.43 5.44
C VAL A 752 42.32 -166.48 5.89
N MET A 753 41.03 -166.16 5.85
CA MET A 753 39.95 -167.09 6.21
C MET A 753 39.90 -168.29 5.26
N ASP A 754 40.01 -168.06 3.96
CA ASP A 754 39.99 -169.10 2.93
C ASP A 754 41.22 -170.01 3.04
N ILE A 755 42.41 -169.45 3.30
CA ILE A 755 43.63 -170.23 3.57
C ILE A 755 43.43 -171.15 4.77
N ALA A 756 42.89 -170.63 5.89
CA ALA A 756 42.63 -171.44 7.08
C ALA A 756 41.58 -172.54 6.84
N GLN A 757 40.52 -172.25 6.07
CA GLN A 757 39.52 -173.26 5.69
C GLN A 757 40.11 -174.35 4.78
N LEU A 758 41.00 -173.98 3.85
CA LEU A 758 41.67 -174.92 2.96
C LEU A 758 42.59 -175.86 3.74
N GLU A 759 43.39 -175.35 4.69
CA GLU A 759 44.21 -176.16 5.58
C GLU A 759 43.36 -177.14 6.40
N GLN A 760 42.22 -176.69 6.93
CA GLN A 760 41.30 -177.54 7.69
C GLN A 760 40.70 -178.65 6.81
N LYS A 761 40.29 -178.34 5.57
CA LYS A 761 39.80 -179.33 4.60
C LYS A 761 40.90 -180.35 4.26
N GLN A 762 42.11 -179.90 3.94
CA GLN A 762 43.23 -180.78 3.60
C GLN A 762 43.55 -181.77 4.71
N ARG A 763 43.58 -181.33 5.98
CA ARG A 763 43.79 -182.24 7.13
C ARG A 763 42.68 -183.28 7.24
N LYS A 764 41.41 -182.88 7.15
CA LYS A 764 40.28 -183.82 7.16
C LYS A 764 40.36 -184.87 6.06
N THR A 765 40.66 -184.45 4.82
CA THR A 765 40.75 -185.38 3.69
C THR A 765 41.95 -186.32 3.81
N ALA A 766 43.07 -185.86 4.37
CA ALA A 766 44.22 -186.71 4.65
C ALA A 766 43.88 -187.82 5.68
N ASP A 767 43.19 -187.46 6.77
CA ASP A 767 42.75 -188.41 7.79
C ASP A 767 41.74 -189.44 7.21
N GLU A 768 40.79 -188.99 6.36
CA GLU A 768 39.83 -189.86 5.69
C GLU A 768 40.48 -190.85 4.71
N LEU A 769 41.46 -190.39 3.92
CA LEU A 769 42.22 -191.24 3.00
C LEU A 769 43.03 -192.30 3.74
N GLN A 770 43.65 -191.94 4.87
CA GLN A 770 44.39 -192.90 5.69
C GLN A 770 43.46 -193.99 6.24
N PHE A 771 42.30 -193.61 6.79
CA PHE A 771 41.29 -194.56 7.28
C PHE A 771 40.76 -195.49 6.18
N LEU A 772 40.49 -194.96 4.99
CA LEU A 772 40.05 -195.75 3.83
C LEU A 772 41.13 -196.73 3.34
N GLY A 773 42.40 -196.31 3.35
CA GLY A 773 43.54 -197.16 3.02
C GLY A 773 43.63 -198.37 3.95
N GLU A 774 43.63 -198.12 5.26
CA GLU A 774 43.68 -199.18 6.28
C GLU A 774 42.48 -200.14 6.17
N LYS A 775 41.27 -199.62 5.89
CA LYS A 775 40.06 -200.43 5.71
C LYS A 775 40.16 -201.36 4.49
N ASN A 776 40.64 -200.85 3.35
CA ASN A 776 40.76 -201.63 2.13
C ASN A 776 41.80 -202.74 2.24
N GLU A 777 42.95 -202.48 2.88
CA GLU A 777 43.97 -203.51 3.14
C GLU A 777 43.39 -204.66 3.98
N LEU A 778 42.58 -204.34 4.98
CA LEU A 778 41.92 -205.32 5.85
C LEU A 778 40.91 -206.18 5.07
N GLU A 779 40.18 -205.58 4.12
CA GLU A 779 39.20 -206.27 3.28
C GLU A 779 39.87 -207.21 2.27
N ILE A 780 40.99 -206.78 1.68
CA ILE A 780 41.82 -207.61 0.79
C ILE A 780 42.36 -208.82 1.56
N ALA A 781 42.92 -208.60 2.75
CA ALA A 781 43.46 -209.66 3.59
C ALA A 781 42.40 -210.72 3.96
N GLN A 782 41.16 -210.28 4.23
CA GLN A 782 40.05 -211.18 4.51
C GLN A 782 39.68 -212.05 3.30
N LYS A 783 39.56 -211.46 2.10
CA LYS A 783 39.17 -212.21 0.90
C LYS A 783 40.24 -213.20 0.45
N ASP A 784 41.52 -212.85 0.55
CA ASP A 784 42.64 -213.75 0.24
C ASP A 784 42.65 -215.00 1.13
N ALA A 785 42.34 -214.86 2.41
CA ALA A 785 42.27 -215.98 3.35
C ALA A 785 41.13 -216.96 3.00
N VAL A 786 39.97 -216.44 2.61
CA VAL A 786 38.80 -217.25 2.21
C VAL A 786 39.07 -218.01 0.91
N ALA A 787 39.68 -217.36 -0.09
CA ALA A 787 40.02 -217.98 -1.36
C ALA A 787 41.02 -219.15 -1.20
N LYS A 788 42.03 -219.00 -0.34
CA LYS A 788 43.00 -220.08 -0.03
C LYS A 788 42.33 -221.30 0.60
N LEU A 789 41.34 -221.09 1.48
CA LEU A 789 40.61 -222.18 2.12
C LEU A 789 39.79 -223.00 1.12
N GLU A 790 39.07 -222.35 0.21
CA GLU A 790 38.25 -223.03 -0.81
C GLU A 790 39.09 -223.85 -1.80
N SER A 791 40.19 -223.28 -2.28
CA SER A 791 41.16 -223.98 -3.13
C SER A 791 41.65 -225.28 -2.48
N SER A 792 42.03 -225.22 -1.20
CA SER A 792 42.51 -226.39 -0.48
C SER A 792 41.45 -227.49 -0.31
N LYS A 793 40.18 -227.10 -0.18
CA LYS A 793 39.05 -228.01 -0.06
C LYS A 793 38.78 -228.73 -1.39
N PHE A 794 38.81 -227.99 -2.50
CA PHE A 794 38.58 -228.55 -3.83
C PHE A 794 39.67 -229.55 -4.24
N GLY A 795 40.94 -229.23 -3.96
CA GLY A 795 42.07 -230.11 -4.27
C GLY A 795 41.93 -231.49 -3.62
N ARG A 796 41.57 -231.54 -2.34
CA ARG A 796 41.40 -232.82 -1.63
C ARG A 796 40.23 -233.66 -2.16
N VAL A 797 39.18 -233.01 -2.67
CA VAL A 797 38.02 -233.72 -3.23
C VAL A 797 38.43 -234.43 -4.53
N MET A 798 39.24 -233.78 -5.37
CA MET A 798 39.69 -234.38 -6.62
C MET A 798 40.68 -235.52 -6.42
N ASP A 799 41.56 -235.43 -5.43
CA ASP A 799 42.53 -236.49 -5.12
C ASP A 799 41.88 -237.79 -4.63
N ALA A 800 40.64 -237.73 -4.12
CA ALA A 800 39.92 -238.90 -3.62
C ALA A 800 39.25 -239.77 -4.72
N VAL A 801 39.08 -239.27 -5.96
CA VAL A 801 38.24 -239.95 -6.98
C VAL A 801 39.04 -240.75 -8.02
N GLY A 802 40.29 -240.36 -8.31
CA GLY A 802 41.20 -241.14 -9.17
C GLY A 802 40.85 -241.14 -10.67
N LYS A 803 41.87 -240.93 -11.53
CA LYS A 803 41.69 -240.66 -12.97
C LYS A 803 41.21 -241.87 -13.79
N ASP A 804 41.73 -243.07 -13.51
CA ASP A 804 41.32 -244.31 -14.19
C ASP A 804 39.84 -244.66 -13.90
N THR A 805 39.36 -244.28 -12.72
CA THR A 805 38.00 -244.50 -12.23
C THR A 805 36.96 -243.58 -12.89
N VAL A 806 37.29 -242.31 -13.18
CA VAL A 806 36.45 -241.35 -13.93
C VAL A 806 36.21 -241.79 -15.40
N GLN A 807 37.15 -242.52 -16.01
CA GLN A 807 37.04 -242.99 -17.40
C GLN A 807 36.23 -244.30 -17.55
N GLN A 808 36.28 -245.19 -16.54
CA GLN A 808 35.46 -246.41 -16.51
C GLN A 808 33.96 -246.13 -16.23
N ILE A 809 33.58 -245.04 -15.53
CA ILE A 809 32.17 -244.64 -15.35
C ILE A 809 31.52 -244.20 -16.70
N ALA A 810 32.33 -243.64 -17.61
CA ALA A 810 31.93 -243.10 -18.91
C ALA A 810 31.61 -244.13 -20.02
N LYS A 811 31.64 -245.45 -19.78
CA LYS A 811 31.38 -246.52 -20.79
C LYS A 811 30.24 -247.51 -20.47
N ALA A 812 29.55 -247.42 -19.34
CA ALA A 812 28.46 -248.33 -18.96
C ALA A 812 27.07 -247.92 -19.53
N GLY A 813 26.17 -248.90 -19.73
CA GLY A 813 24.86 -248.74 -20.40
C GLY A 813 23.76 -247.95 -19.67
N PRO A 814 22.62 -247.71 -20.36
CA PRO A 814 21.75 -246.51 -20.19
C PRO A 814 20.95 -246.43 -18.87
N GLU A 815 20.78 -247.55 -18.14
CA GLU A 815 20.06 -247.64 -16.86
C GLU A 815 20.97 -247.49 -15.61
N MET A 816 22.30 -247.53 -15.75
CA MET A 816 23.27 -247.50 -14.62
C MET A 816 23.91 -246.11 -14.38
N GLN A 817 24.07 -245.25 -15.41
CA GLN A 817 24.70 -243.91 -15.33
C GLN A 817 23.91 -242.90 -14.48
N ALA A 818 22.57 -242.91 -14.56
CA ALA A 818 21.72 -241.98 -13.82
C ALA A 818 21.57 -242.35 -12.33
N LYS A 819 21.62 -243.65 -11.97
CA LYS A 819 21.72 -244.12 -10.57
C LYS A 819 23.05 -243.72 -9.92
N ILE A 820 24.15 -243.55 -10.68
CA ILE A 820 25.49 -243.13 -10.20
C ILE A 820 25.63 -241.59 -10.15
N LEU A 821 25.08 -240.83 -11.09
CA LEU A 821 25.06 -239.36 -11.07
C LEU A 821 24.13 -238.79 -9.98
N GLY A 822 23.05 -239.49 -9.63
CA GLY A 822 22.20 -239.17 -8.49
C GLY A 822 22.79 -239.57 -7.14
N ALA A 823 23.60 -240.63 -7.09
CA ALA A 823 24.36 -241.05 -5.89
C ALA A 823 25.60 -240.17 -5.62
N LEU A 824 26.01 -239.37 -6.60
CA LEU A 824 27.03 -238.33 -6.52
C LEU A 824 26.45 -236.89 -6.49
N GLY A 825 25.12 -236.71 -6.67
CA GLY A 825 24.48 -235.42 -7.00
C GLY A 825 24.66 -234.32 -5.93
N LEU A 826 25.45 -233.27 -6.08
CA LEU A 826 25.84 -232.48 -7.25
C LEU A 826 24.63 -231.92 -8.01
N GLN A 827 24.08 -230.88 -7.40
CA GLN A 827 23.30 -229.84 -8.07
C GLN A 827 24.26 -228.82 -8.71
N GLY A 828 24.04 -228.55 -9.99
CA GLY A 828 24.34 -227.26 -10.60
C GLY A 828 25.81 -226.83 -10.59
N TYR A 829 26.71 -227.67 -11.07
CA TYR A 829 28.04 -227.24 -11.49
C TYR A 829 28.10 -227.05 -13.00
N LEU A 830 28.64 -225.89 -13.38
CA LEU A 830 28.99 -225.55 -14.75
C LEU A 830 30.34 -226.22 -15.09
N VAL A 831 30.33 -227.24 -15.96
CA VAL A 831 31.55 -227.73 -16.61
C VAL A 831 31.59 -227.17 -18.03
N THR A 832 32.75 -226.67 -18.41
CA THR A 832 33.16 -226.45 -19.78
C THR A 832 34.24 -227.50 -20.09
N ASP A 833 34.17 -228.16 -21.26
CA ASP A 833 35.38 -228.22 -22.09
C ASP A 833 35.50 -226.81 -22.69
N GLY A 834 36.58 -226.55 -23.40
CA GLY A 834 36.39 -225.73 -24.58
C GLY A 834 35.29 -226.22 -25.53
N THR A 835 34.00 -226.47 -25.17
CA THR A 835 32.88 -226.60 -26.13
C THR A 835 31.38 -226.39 -25.69
N ASN A 836 30.99 -225.93 -24.47
CA ASN A 836 29.62 -225.46 -24.00
C ASN A 836 28.66 -226.43 -23.24
N PRO A 837 28.10 -226.03 -22.06
CA PRO A 837 26.64 -225.98 -21.79
C PRO A 837 26.16 -224.89 -20.77
N ILE A 838 24.83 -224.76 -20.61
CA ILE A 838 24.00 -223.70 -19.97
C ILE A 838 23.89 -223.84 -18.42
N ASN A 839 23.79 -222.74 -17.66
CA ASN A 839 23.32 -222.78 -16.26
C ASN A 839 22.48 -221.56 -15.81
N LEU A 840 21.48 -221.84 -14.96
CA LEU A 840 20.36 -221.02 -14.49
C LEU A 840 20.45 -220.84 -12.95
N PHE A 841 20.04 -219.67 -12.45
CA PHE A 841 19.80 -219.26 -11.04
C PHE A 841 21.00 -218.82 -10.15
N ASN A 842 20.73 -217.67 -9.48
CA ASN A 842 21.38 -217.02 -8.31
C ASN A 842 22.65 -216.14 -8.47
N THR A 843 22.44 -214.84 -8.21
CA THR A 843 23.31 -213.92 -7.45
C THR A 843 22.45 -212.69 -7.11
N ALA A 844 21.89 -212.58 -5.90
CA ALA A 844 22.53 -211.99 -4.72
C ALA A 844 23.12 -210.60 -5.05
N LYS A 845 22.41 -209.51 -4.72
CA LYS A 845 22.49 -208.83 -3.42
C LYS A 845 23.94 -208.50 -3.02
N GLY A 846 24.28 -207.22 -3.10
CA GLY A 846 25.44 -206.65 -2.42
C GLY A 846 26.20 -205.62 -3.24
N LEU A 847 25.63 -204.42 -3.43
CA LEU A 847 26.41 -203.19 -3.66
C LEU A 847 25.61 -202.03 -3.06
N THR A 848 25.79 -201.88 -1.75
CA THR A 848 25.36 -200.77 -0.91
C THR A 848 26.30 -199.57 -1.06
N ALA A 849 25.70 -198.38 -1.05
CA ALA A 849 26.15 -197.16 -0.37
C ALA A 849 27.39 -196.35 -0.84
N ALA A 850 27.15 -195.03 -0.82
CA ALA A 850 28.05 -193.89 -0.60
C ALA A 850 28.82 -193.30 -1.80
N ALA A 851 28.45 -192.06 -2.15
CA ALA A 851 29.39 -190.92 -2.21
C ALA A 851 28.60 -189.61 -2.34
N THR A 852 28.49 -188.88 -1.25
CA THR A 852 28.33 -187.42 -1.28
C THR A 852 29.69 -186.75 -1.45
N ALA A 853 29.71 -185.66 -2.24
CA ALA A 853 30.60 -184.47 -2.15
C ALA A 853 31.92 -184.44 -2.96
N PRO A 854 32.57 -183.26 -3.17
CA PRO A 854 32.17 -181.86 -2.88
C PRO A 854 32.45 -180.82 -4.03
N ASN A 855 32.12 -179.54 -3.77
CA ASN A 855 33.04 -178.40 -3.96
C ASN A 855 33.53 -177.94 -2.57
#